data_AF-A0A9N9F4X9-F1
#
_entry.id   AF-A0A9N9F4X9-F1
#
_cell.length_a   1.000
_cell.length_b   1.000
_cell.length_c   1.000
_cell.angle_alpha   90.00
_cell.angle_beta   90.00
_cell.angle_gamma   90.00
#
_symmetry.space_group_name_H-M   'P 1'
#
loop_
_entity.id
_entity.type
_entity.pdbx_description
1 polymer ?
#
loop_
_entity_poly.entity_id
_entity_poly.type
_entity_poly.pdbx_seq_one_letter_code
_entity_poly.pdbx_strand_id
1 'polypeptide(L)'
;MASNNKQALRVSSGLTSDVLKVRDVSTTMEIMNISTGSWLILPTSLASSLTIQTTTIRSFTSTNVSPAPTSFADSNPVFKNADKPINSSYPTENSNETHLDTFDPGSSLRQRRLFKKYDDHSFNIPVHEIINENIITVHNKSAFNSGSMSTIIELDDDKSSIDFQKAPPNWEESYQDFVVHSATPINNKTWENWNGAINISPDAIFEPSTLEELIDIVKLAKENNKTIRCAAQGHTISSLSVTEHYLVVVTNLTQVTMKEHPKYGWTVTAEAADLDEALRKHNPPLALESAVVFNTFRVSGVIATGSHGAKTSSGIMSDQICSMKIVTGSGEVCEFSEDINKSEFNAAKVNLGLLGIIYSVTFRVKPMYNLRMNDLYIPVNEWLKPHIIKNLVESSDGIEILYFPFNGFNQSDPKPLDPNRDLVWVKNWVRTDEPVSFTQQQIQKTHELQAQGLIQQFQFISSILQTPKETPNAIAMTWNALISGGNTSFVYQVPDALHFAASEESLKLDLVEYGFKIDPDFSNVATEFSYIIQSLYEFAAQEKFPVNYLAEFRIIKSSEALLSNNFDHDPEALYCHMDVGTVHGTPGLKEWVQLIGQRLFEKYRAKPHWAKNWELHLNVNHYLSDILSNQIKQFEKVREKYDPDKIFFDNKSLQDIFSRVLGPQKSNGSKKMEINDGTGVPHPLRFFF
;
A
#
# COMPACT_ATOMS: atom_id res chain seq x y z
N MET A 1 -38.25 33.57 51.50
CA MET A 1 -37.67 34.93 51.55
C MET A 1 -36.16 34.79 51.68
N ALA A 2 -35.41 35.47 50.79
CA ALA A 2 -34.01 35.91 50.93
C ALA A 2 -32.94 34.83 51.23
N SER A 3 -31.71 34.85 50.72
CA SER A 3 -31.01 35.70 49.75
C SER A 3 -29.57 35.16 49.67
N ASN A 4 -28.99 35.21 48.48
CA ASN A 4 -27.59 35.54 48.20
C ASN A 4 -26.45 34.70 48.80
N ASN A 5 -25.75 33.97 47.92
CA ASN A 5 -24.40 34.34 47.53
C ASN A 5 -24.01 33.70 46.18
N LYS A 6 -24.13 34.49 45.11
CA LYS A 6 -23.49 34.23 43.81
C LYS A 6 -22.11 34.87 43.85
N GLN A 7 -21.05 34.08 43.76
CA GLN A 7 -19.78 34.59 43.24
C GLN A 7 -19.86 34.59 41.72
N ALA A 8 -19.91 35.79 41.14
CA ALA A 8 -19.83 36.02 39.71
C ALA A 8 -18.36 36.07 39.30
N LEU A 9 -17.94 35.15 38.43
CA LEU A 9 -16.75 35.33 37.59
C LEU A 9 -17.14 36.30 36.47
N ARG A 10 -16.71 37.57 36.61
CA ARG A 10 -16.72 38.57 35.54
C ARG A 10 -15.51 38.32 34.63
N VAL A 11 -15.75 37.97 33.38
CA VAL A 11 -14.76 38.18 32.29
C VAL A 11 -15.21 39.44 31.55
N SER A 12 -14.39 40.48 31.59
CA SER A 12 -14.63 41.75 30.91
C SER A 12 -14.26 41.67 29.44
N SER A 13 -15.29 41.78 28.60
CA SER A 13 -15.35 42.44 27.28
C SER A 13 -14.10 42.46 26.38
N GLY A 14 -14.18 41.72 25.28
CA GLY A 14 -13.29 41.95 24.13
C GLY A 14 -13.40 40.91 23.00
N LEU A 15 -14.58 40.35 22.70
CA LEU A 15 -14.74 39.46 21.54
C LEU A 15 -16.07 39.78 20.84
N THR A 16 -15.96 40.40 19.66
CA THR A 16 -17.06 40.63 18.72
C THR A 16 -17.26 39.38 17.86
N SER A 17 -18.49 38.84 17.87
CA SER A 17 -19.07 37.90 16.88
C SER A 17 -18.14 36.83 16.30
N ASP A 18 -17.89 35.74 17.03
CA ASP A 18 -17.22 34.56 16.50
C ASP A 18 -18.21 33.40 16.26
N VAL A 19 -18.08 32.78 15.08
CA VAL A 19 -18.76 31.55 14.70
C VAL A 19 -18.16 30.39 15.50
N LEU A 20 -19.01 29.62 16.19
CA LEU A 20 -18.59 28.49 17.02
C LEU A 20 -18.86 27.17 16.29
N LYS A 21 -17.92 26.23 16.38
CA LYS A 21 -18.15 24.83 16.02
C LYS A 21 -18.21 24.01 17.31
N VAL A 22 -19.34 23.32 17.51
CA VAL A 22 -19.58 22.48 18.69
C VAL A 22 -19.56 21.03 18.26
N ARG A 23 -18.79 20.20 18.97
CA ARG A 23 -18.79 18.75 18.80
C ARG A 23 -19.12 18.09 20.13
N ASP A 24 -20.07 17.16 20.09
CA ASP A 24 -20.42 16.31 21.22
C ASP A 24 -19.76 14.95 21.03
N VAL A 25 -18.96 14.52 22.01
CA VAL A 25 -18.30 13.22 22.04
C VAL A 25 -18.67 12.60 23.37
N SER A 26 -19.04 11.33 23.41
CA SER A 26 -19.74 10.59 24.48
C SER A 26 -19.51 10.93 25.98
N THR A 27 -18.46 11.66 26.37
CA THR A 27 -18.21 12.14 27.75
C THR A 27 -17.77 13.62 27.87
N THR A 28 -17.55 14.35 26.78
CA THR A 28 -17.06 15.74 26.76
C THR A 28 -17.67 16.58 25.64
N MET A 29 -17.93 17.86 25.92
CA MET A 29 -18.32 18.86 24.94
C MET A 29 -17.10 19.71 24.58
N GLU A 30 -16.79 19.79 23.29
CA GLU A 30 -15.66 20.57 22.77
C GLU A 30 -16.17 21.77 21.96
N ILE A 31 -15.68 22.96 22.32
CA ILE A 31 -16.04 24.23 21.66
C ILE A 31 -14.77 24.84 21.10
N MET A 32 -14.75 25.02 19.77
CA MET A 32 -13.64 25.67 19.07
C MET A 32 -14.01 27.10 18.71
N ASN A 33 -13.15 28.05 19.08
CA ASN A 33 -13.18 29.39 18.52
C ASN A 33 -12.48 29.36 17.15
N ILE A 34 -13.24 29.59 16.07
CA ILE A 34 -12.74 29.46 14.69
C ILE A 34 -11.74 30.57 14.33
N SER A 35 -11.83 31.76 14.92
CA SER A 35 -10.94 32.88 14.60
C SER A 35 -9.57 32.77 15.28
N THR A 36 -9.49 32.08 16.42
CA THR A 36 -8.24 31.95 17.19
C THR A 36 -7.67 30.53 17.22
N GLY A 37 -8.42 29.50 16.80
CA GLY A 37 -7.99 28.11 16.85
C GLY A 37 -7.95 27.50 18.26
N SER A 38 -8.40 28.25 19.28
CA SER A 38 -8.38 27.84 20.68
C SER A 38 -9.53 26.89 21.01
N TRP A 39 -9.25 25.86 21.82
CA TRP A 39 -10.22 24.85 22.26
C TRP A 39 -10.62 25.03 23.72
N LEU A 40 -11.92 24.88 23.99
CA LEU A 40 -12.47 24.73 25.33
C LEU A 40 -13.10 23.33 25.45
N ILE A 41 -12.61 22.51 26.39
CA ILE A 41 -13.08 21.14 26.61
C ILE A 41 -13.78 21.09 27.97
N LEU A 42 -15.04 20.65 27.99
CA LEU A 42 -15.86 20.59 29.21
C LEU A 42 -16.41 19.16 29.42
N PRO A 43 -16.44 18.64 30.66
CA PRO A 43 -17.19 17.43 30.99
C PRO A 43 -18.69 17.62 30.76
N THR A 44 -19.38 16.65 30.16
CA THR A 44 -20.83 16.73 29.87
C THR A 44 -21.70 16.96 31.11
N SER A 45 -21.22 16.60 32.31
CA SER A 45 -21.90 16.85 33.59
C SER A 45 -22.07 18.33 33.96
N LEU A 46 -21.35 19.25 33.31
CA LEU A 46 -21.46 20.71 33.51
C LEU A 46 -22.30 21.40 32.42
N ALA A 47 -22.68 20.69 31.34
CA ALA A 47 -23.36 21.27 30.17
C ALA A 47 -24.82 21.70 30.43
N SER A 48 -25.46 21.20 31.50
CA SER A 48 -26.85 21.49 31.85
C SER A 48 -27.11 22.91 32.37
N SER A 49 -26.07 23.76 32.43
CA SER A 49 -26.17 25.13 32.95
C SER A 49 -25.76 26.22 31.94
N LEU A 50 -25.46 25.88 30.68
CA LEU A 50 -25.10 26.84 29.64
C LEU A 50 -26.34 27.34 28.88
N THR A 51 -26.57 28.67 28.88
CA THR A 51 -27.55 29.31 27.98
C THR A 51 -26.80 30.12 26.93
N ILE A 52 -26.81 29.67 25.67
CA ILE A 52 -26.28 30.42 24.52
C ILE A 52 -27.43 31.27 23.94
N GLN A 53 -27.34 32.60 24.05
CA GLN A 53 -28.26 33.51 23.36
C GLN A 53 -27.71 33.82 21.96
N THR A 54 -28.36 33.30 20.92
CA THR A 54 -28.13 33.73 19.53
C THR A 54 -29.06 34.88 19.19
N THR A 55 -28.52 36.01 18.72
CA THR A 55 -29.32 37.13 18.20
C THR A 55 -29.36 37.06 16.68
N THR A 56 -30.56 36.95 16.12
CA THR A 56 -30.82 36.97 14.67
C THR A 56 -30.57 38.36 14.09
N ILE A 57 -29.72 38.51 13.06
CA ILE A 57 -29.61 39.76 12.29
C ILE A 57 -30.15 39.54 10.87
N ARG A 58 -31.05 40.46 10.48
CA ARG A 58 -31.78 40.56 9.21
C ARG A 58 -30.88 40.96 8.04
N SER A 59 -31.32 40.56 6.85
CA SER A 59 -30.80 40.90 5.53
C SER A 59 -30.68 42.42 5.28
N PHE A 60 -29.61 42.82 4.58
CA PHE A 60 -29.55 44.07 3.83
C PHE A 60 -28.97 43.80 2.43
N THR A 61 -29.64 44.36 1.42
CA THR A 61 -29.32 44.29 0.00
C THR A 61 -28.56 45.54 -0.48
N SER A 62 -27.63 45.31 -1.41
CA SER A 62 -27.03 46.18 -2.44
C SER A 62 -26.12 47.36 -2.05
N THR A 63 -24.90 47.42 -2.58
CA THR A 63 -24.57 48.18 -3.82
C THR A 63 -23.06 48.13 -4.17
N ASN A 64 -22.80 48.06 -5.49
CA ASN A 64 -21.58 48.21 -6.29
C ASN A 64 -20.29 48.80 -5.67
N VAL A 65 -19.16 48.12 -5.90
CA VAL A 65 -17.86 48.73 -6.27
C VAL A 65 -17.08 47.77 -7.20
N SER A 66 -16.68 48.26 -8.39
CA SER A 66 -15.79 47.58 -9.36
C SER A 66 -14.33 47.55 -8.88
N PRO A 67 -13.51 46.54 -9.24
CA PRO A 67 -12.06 46.64 -9.11
C PRO A 67 -11.41 47.20 -10.38
N ALA A 68 -10.54 48.20 -10.20
CA ALA A 68 -9.64 48.72 -11.21
C ALA A 68 -8.44 47.77 -11.43
N PRO A 69 -7.83 47.75 -12.64
CA PRO A 69 -6.80 46.79 -13.02
C PRO A 69 -5.42 47.22 -12.53
N THR A 70 -4.61 46.27 -12.04
CA THR A 70 -3.18 46.49 -11.83
C THR A 70 -2.40 45.91 -13.01
N SER A 71 -1.81 46.83 -13.77
CA SER A 71 -0.82 46.57 -14.81
C SER A 71 0.54 46.27 -14.18
N PHE A 72 1.18 45.18 -14.60
CA PHE A 72 2.64 45.07 -14.55
C PHE A 72 3.12 44.67 -15.94
N ALA A 73 3.82 45.63 -16.57
CA ALA A 73 4.47 45.50 -17.85
C ALA A 73 5.84 44.84 -17.69
N ASP A 74 6.09 43.89 -18.58
CA ASP A 74 7.35 43.55 -19.26
C ASP A 74 8.67 44.05 -18.67
N SER A 75 9.52 43.09 -18.30
CA SER A 75 10.96 43.20 -18.55
C SER A 75 11.56 41.83 -18.87
N ASN A 76 11.69 41.55 -20.17
CA ASN A 76 12.62 40.56 -20.69
C ASN A 76 14.06 41.08 -20.53
N PRO A 77 15.03 40.20 -20.23
CA PRO A 77 16.25 40.24 -21.01
C PRO A 77 16.60 38.88 -21.62
N VAL A 78 16.78 38.96 -22.94
CA VAL A 78 17.44 38.03 -23.85
C VAL A 78 18.81 37.60 -23.29
N PHE A 79 19.03 36.29 -23.12
CA PHE A 79 20.39 35.75 -22.98
C PHE A 79 20.85 35.15 -24.31
N LYS A 80 21.92 35.76 -24.86
CA LYS A 80 22.68 35.28 -26.01
C LYS A 80 23.65 34.18 -25.58
N ASN A 81 23.79 33.19 -26.46
CA ASN A 81 24.85 32.19 -26.50
C ASN A 81 26.26 32.81 -26.34
N ALA A 82 27.13 32.13 -25.58
CA ALA A 82 28.56 32.11 -25.85
C ALA A 82 29.20 30.81 -25.33
N ASP A 83 29.80 30.10 -26.28
CA ASP A 83 30.65 28.93 -26.15
C ASP A 83 32.01 29.23 -25.51
N LYS A 84 32.55 28.18 -24.87
CA LYS A 84 33.98 27.76 -24.75
C LYS A 84 34.86 28.21 -23.55
N PRO A 85 35.87 27.37 -23.21
CA PRO A 85 36.27 27.07 -21.83
C PRO A 85 37.58 27.73 -21.42
N ILE A 86 37.83 27.81 -20.12
CA ILE A 86 39.13 28.21 -19.57
C ILE A 86 39.65 27.12 -18.64
N ASN A 87 40.75 26.50 -19.07
CA ASN A 87 41.70 25.76 -18.26
C ASN A 87 42.49 26.74 -17.38
N SER A 88 42.67 26.44 -16.09
CA SER A 88 43.93 26.77 -15.41
C SER A 88 44.14 25.91 -14.17
N SER A 89 45.30 25.25 -14.20
CA SER A 89 46.00 24.42 -13.24
C SER A 89 46.51 25.15 -11.98
N TYR A 90 46.34 24.51 -10.80
CA TYR A 90 47.19 24.37 -9.59
C TYR A 90 47.82 25.64 -8.91
N PRO A 91 48.30 25.59 -7.62
CA PRO A 91 48.57 24.44 -6.74
C PRO A 91 48.08 24.57 -5.26
N THR A 92 48.26 23.44 -4.57
CA THR A 92 48.27 23.15 -3.13
C THR A 92 49.06 24.13 -2.24
N GLU A 93 48.61 24.37 -1.00
CA GLU A 93 49.46 24.37 0.19
C GLU A 93 48.68 24.25 1.52
N ASN A 94 49.32 23.56 2.46
CA ASN A 94 48.91 23.22 3.81
C ASN A 94 48.88 24.44 4.75
N SER A 95 48.10 24.39 5.83
CA SER A 95 48.61 24.29 7.22
C SER A 95 47.64 24.82 8.29
N ASN A 96 47.61 24.06 9.39
CA ASN A 96 47.36 24.43 10.80
C ASN A 96 45.93 24.83 11.19
N GLU A 97 45.19 23.98 11.89
CA GLU A 97 45.26 23.73 13.35
C GLU A 97 45.11 25.00 14.20
N THR A 98 43.92 25.15 14.79
CA THR A 98 43.77 25.67 16.15
C THR A 98 42.70 24.87 16.88
N HIS A 99 43.17 24.20 17.93
CA HIS A 99 42.42 23.58 19.01
C HIS A 99 41.40 24.53 19.65
N LEU A 100 40.25 23.98 20.04
CA LEU A 100 39.55 24.43 21.24
C LEU A 100 38.98 23.22 21.98
N ASP A 101 39.22 23.26 23.29
CA ASP A 101 39.22 22.17 24.24
C ASP A 101 37.84 21.69 24.67
N THR A 102 37.79 20.37 24.86
CA THR A 102 37.14 19.59 25.93
C THR A 102 36.05 20.24 26.79
N PHE A 103 34.87 19.63 26.77
CA PHE A 103 34.03 19.49 27.97
C PHE A 103 33.39 18.08 27.98
N ASP A 104 33.90 17.24 28.87
CA ASP A 104 33.20 16.10 29.47
C ASP A 104 32.96 16.47 30.94
N PRO A 105 31.74 16.29 31.46
CA PRO A 105 31.64 15.29 32.50
C PRO A 105 30.35 14.45 32.39
N GLY A 106 30.53 13.13 32.38
CA GLY A 106 29.48 12.17 32.68
C GLY A 106 28.91 12.34 34.09
N SER A 107 27.59 12.14 34.21
CA SER A 107 27.00 11.13 35.10
C SER A 107 25.48 11.12 35.01
N SER A 108 24.94 9.91 34.82
CA SER A 108 23.64 9.41 35.28
C SER A 108 22.39 10.29 35.12
N LEU A 109 21.46 9.88 34.25
CA LEU A 109 20.02 9.90 34.56
C LEU A 109 19.29 8.87 33.67
N ARG A 110 19.03 7.69 34.25
CA ARG A 110 18.08 6.69 33.72
C ARG A 110 16.68 7.32 33.71
N GLN A 111 16.19 7.74 32.54
CA GLN A 111 14.76 8.00 32.38
C GLN A 111 14.01 6.69 32.10
N ARG A 112 13.47 6.10 33.18
CA ARG A 112 12.39 5.13 33.12
C ARG A 112 11.15 5.84 32.54
N ARG A 113 10.71 5.47 31.34
CA ARG A 113 9.37 5.82 30.87
C ARG A 113 8.35 4.92 31.58
N LEU A 114 7.58 5.53 32.48
CA LEU A 114 6.39 4.97 33.09
C LEU A 114 5.30 4.84 32.02
N PHE A 115 4.99 3.62 31.60
CA PHE A 115 3.72 3.31 30.95
C PHE A 115 2.63 3.36 32.02
N LYS A 116 1.72 4.33 31.90
CA LYS A 116 0.53 4.42 32.74
C LYS A 116 -0.50 3.46 32.18
N LYS A 117 -0.62 2.30 32.82
CA LYS A 117 -1.71 1.34 32.69
C LYS A 117 -3.02 2.05 33.06
N TYR A 118 -3.99 2.11 32.15
CA TYR A 118 -5.40 2.32 32.51
C TYR A 118 -6.10 0.99 32.22
N ASP A 119 -6.33 0.24 33.29
CA ASP A 119 -7.39 -0.75 33.36
C ASP A 119 -8.69 0.03 33.56
N ASP A 120 -9.63 -0.05 32.61
CA ASP A 120 -11.04 0.19 32.87
C ASP A 120 -11.87 -0.68 31.94
N HIS A 121 -12.31 -1.82 32.48
CA HIS A 121 -13.30 -2.70 31.88
C HIS A 121 -14.70 -2.15 32.18
N SER A 122 -15.47 -1.81 31.15
CA SER A 122 -16.93 -1.95 31.19
C SER A 122 -17.49 -2.15 29.78
N PHE A 123 -17.93 -3.38 29.54
CA PHE A 123 -18.65 -3.82 28.35
C PHE A 123 -20.12 -3.36 28.41
N ASN A 124 -20.69 -2.98 27.27
CA ASN A 124 -22.14 -2.94 27.06
C ASN A 124 -22.48 -3.70 25.77
N ILE A 125 -23.17 -4.83 25.93
CA ILE A 125 -23.76 -5.65 24.86
C ILE A 125 -25.22 -5.19 24.67
N PRO A 126 -25.72 -4.97 23.44
CA PRO A 126 -27.15 -4.86 23.18
C PRO A 126 -27.77 -6.26 23.11
N VAL A 127 -28.67 -6.57 24.04
CA VAL A 127 -29.43 -7.82 24.08
C VAL A 127 -30.67 -7.68 23.20
N HIS A 128 -30.74 -8.48 22.13
CA HIS A 128 -32.01 -8.87 21.50
C HIS A 128 -32.19 -10.39 21.69
N GLU A 129 -33.40 -10.73 22.17
CA GLU A 129 -34.00 -12.02 22.51
C GLU A 129 -33.49 -13.29 21.79
N ILE A 130 -33.12 -14.32 22.58
CA ILE A 130 -33.58 -15.70 22.36
C ILE A 130 -34.00 -16.30 23.71
N ILE A 131 -35.24 -16.76 23.75
CA ILE A 131 -35.96 -17.36 24.88
C ILE A 131 -35.49 -18.81 25.10
N ASN A 132 -35.25 -19.21 26.35
CA ASN A 132 -35.64 -20.53 26.85
C ASN A 132 -35.69 -20.56 28.39
N GLU A 133 -36.92 -20.41 28.88
CA GLU A 133 -37.56 -21.08 30.02
C GLU A 133 -36.70 -21.47 31.23
N ASN A 134 -36.87 -20.73 32.33
CA ASN A 134 -37.34 -21.33 33.59
C ASN A 134 -38.09 -20.29 34.43
N ILE A 135 -39.34 -20.65 34.69
CA ILE A 135 -40.40 -19.85 35.31
C ILE A 135 -40.18 -19.78 36.83
N ILE A 136 -40.14 -18.57 37.39
CA ILE A 136 -40.66 -18.33 38.75
C ILE A 136 -41.60 -17.12 38.68
N THR A 137 -42.89 -17.42 38.69
CA THR A 137 -43.99 -16.46 38.77
C THR A 137 -44.21 -16.07 40.23
N VAL A 138 -44.28 -14.77 40.54
CA VAL A 138 -45.02 -14.27 41.71
C VAL A 138 -45.98 -13.18 41.26
N HIS A 139 -47.26 -13.41 41.53
CA HIS A 139 -48.38 -12.55 41.16
C HIS A 139 -48.60 -11.42 42.18
N ASN A 140 -48.61 -10.19 41.64
CA ASN A 140 -49.70 -9.19 41.69
C ASN A 140 -50.13 -8.58 43.05
N LYS A 141 -50.09 -7.24 43.17
CA LYS A 141 -51.30 -6.40 43.27
C LYS A 141 -51.01 -4.89 43.29
N SER A 142 -51.92 -4.19 42.61
CA SER A 142 -52.11 -2.75 42.42
C SER A 142 -52.13 -1.86 43.68
N ALA A 143 -51.62 -0.62 43.59
CA ALA A 143 -52.43 0.64 43.60
C ALA A 143 -51.56 1.89 43.85
N PHE A 144 -52.01 3.01 43.27
CA PHE A 144 -51.53 4.39 43.41
C PHE A 144 -51.34 4.84 44.89
N ASN A 145 -50.23 5.51 45.23
CA ASN A 145 -50.14 6.97 45.47
C ASN A 145 -48.81 7.38 46.14
N SER A 146 -48.35 8.57 45.75
CA SER A 146 -47.51 9.55 46.47
C SER A 146 -46.67 9.11 47.70
N GLY A 147 -45.37 9.40 47.65
CA GLY A 147 -44.54 9.57 48.85
C GLY A 147 -43.23 8.80 48.80
N SER A 148 -42.13 9.49 49.05
CA SER A 148 -40.80 8.90 49.21
C SER A 148 -40.83 7.72 50.19
N MET A 149 -40.26 6.59 49.80
CA MET A 149 -39.74 5.63 50.76
C MET A 149 -38.43 5.03 50.26
N SER A 150 -37.39 5.30 51.03
CA SER A 150 -36.17 4.50 51.12
C SER A 150 -36.51 3.13 51.71
N THR A 151 -36.19 2.05 50.99
CA THR A 151 -36.19 0.69 51.55
C THR A 151 -34.75 0.30 51.86
N ILE A 152 -34.46 0.22 53.16
CA ILE A 152 -33.29 -0.45 53.72
C ILE A 152 -33.59 -1.94 53.69
N ILE A 153 -32.70 -2.74 53.11
CA ILE A 153 -32.70 -4.20 53.26
C ILE A 153 -31.48 -4.53 54.09
N GLU A 154 -31.73 -4.87 55.36
CA GLU A 154 -30.79 -5.56 56.24
C GLU A 154 -30.61 -7.00 55.72
N LEU A 155 -29.37 -7.44 55.57
CA LEU A 155 -29.05 -8.86 55.36
C LEU A 155 -28.62 -9.44 56.70
N ASP A 156 -29.37 -10.46 57.12
CA ASP A 156 -29.18 -11.28 58.33
C ASP A 156 -27.78 -11.93 58.35
N ASP A 157 -27.01 -11.60 59.39
CA ASP A 157 -25.86 -12.35 59.86
C ASP A 157 -26.34 -13.65 60.53
N ASP A 158 -26.40 -14.74 59.77
CA ASP A 158 -26.04 -16.11 60.18
C ASP A 158 -26.68 -17.13 59.23
N LYS A 159 -25.85 -17.69 58.32
CA LYS A 159 -25.80 -19.14 58.07
C LYS A 159 -24.75 -19.49 57.02
N SER A 160 -23.93 -20.47 57.42
CA SER A 160 -23.04 -21.33 56.62
C SER A 160 -21.78 -20.70 56.02
N SER A 161 -20.71 -20.84 56.80
CA SER A 161 -19.31 -20.95 56.39
C SER A 161 -19.11 -21.65 55.04
N ILE A 162 -18.58 -20.93 54.07
CA ILE A 162 -17.99 -21.51 52.86
C ILE A 162 -16.54 -21.88 53.19
N ASP A 163 -16.26 -23.17 53.13
CA ASP A 163 -14.94 -23.79 53.29
C ASP A 163 -14.05 -23.44 52.08
N PHE A 164 -13.02 -22.63 52.29
CA PHE A 164 -12.01 -22.28 51.29
C PHE A 164 -10.85 -23.30 51.22
N GLN A 165 -11.07 -24.59 51.52
CA GLN A 165 -10.05 -25.65 51.40
C GLN A 165 -10.46 -26.83 50.51
N LYS A 166 -11.03 -26.56 49.33
CA LYS A 166 -10.88 -27.49 48.21
C LYS A 166 -10.18 -26.78 47.07
N ALA A 167 -8.87 -27.06 46.96
CA ALA A 167 -8.17 -26.90 45.71
C ALA A 167 -9.02 -27.58 44.63
N PRO A 168 -9.38 -26.87 43.57
CA PRO A 168 -10.13 -27.45 42.47
C PRO A 168 -9.31 -28.57 41.82
N PRO A 169 -9.96 -29.57 41.20
CA PRO A 169 -9.26 -30.73 40.64
C PRO A 169 -8.23 -30.27 39.61
N ASN A 170 -7.01 -30.79 39.73
CA ASN A 170 -5.85 -30.56 38.88
C ASN A 170 -6.24 -30.44 37.38
N TRP A 171 -6.51 -29.23 36.91
CA TRP A 171 -6.67 -28.98 35.48
C TRP A 171 -5.32 -28.98 34.76
N GLU A 172 -4.21 -28.98 35.50
CA GLU A 172 -2.85 -29.03 34.96
C GLU A 172 -2.44 -30.44 34.47
N GLU A 173 -3.16 -31.50 34.86
CA GLU A 173 -2.81 -32.88 34.45
C GLU A 173 -3.50 -33.35 33.16
N SER A 174 -4.47 -32.58 32.61
CA SER A 174 -5.19 -32.93 31.37
C SER A 174 -4.66 -32.26 30.10
N TYR A 175 -3.55 -31.51 30.18
CA TYR A 175 -2.99 -30.73 29.05
C TYR A 175 -1.51 -31.03 28.75
N GLN A 176 -0.97 -32.19 29.14
CA GLN A 176 0.42 -32.54 28.80
C GLN A 176 0.67 -32.74 27.29
N ASP A 177 -0.39 -32.82 26.47
CA ASP A 177 -0.31 -32.91 25.01
C ASP A 177 -0.87 -31.67 24.28
N PHE A 178 -1.21 -30.58 24.97
CA PHE A 178 -1.56 -29.34 24.28
C PHE A 178 -0.31 -28.54 23.98
N VAL A 179 0.07 -28.48 22.70
CA VAL A 179 0.87 -27.37 22.20
C VAL A 179 0.09 -26.11 22.54
N VAL A 180 0.60 -25.31 23.49
CA VAL A 180 0.15 -23.94 23.68
C VAL A 180 0.57 -23.23 22.40
N HIS A 181 -0.30 -23.23 21.39
CA HIS A 181 -0.09 -22.50 20.16
C HIS A 181 0.04 -21.02 20.55
N SER A 182 1.26 -20.49 20.45
CA SER A 182 1.55 -19.10 20.85
C SER A 182 0.75 -18.09 20.03
N ALA A 183 0.37 -18.48 18.81
CA ALA A 183 -0.45 -17.69 17.92
C ALA A 183 -1.94 -17.72 18.30
N THR A 184 -2.41 -16.60 18.84
CA THR A 184 -3.84 -16.34 19.05
C THR A 184 -4.40 -15.54 17.88
N PRO A 185 -5.52 -15.94 17.26
CA PRO A 185 -6.14 -15.12 16.21
C PRO A 185 -6.70 -13.83 16.80
N ILE A 186 -6.72 -12.76 16.01
CA ILE A 186 -7.32 -11.49 16.43
C ILE A 186 -8.86 -11.63 16.50
N ASN A 187 -9.50 -10.80 17.34
CA ASN A 187 -10.96 -10.83 17.52
C ASN A 187 -11.73 -10.40 16.27
N ASN A 188 -11.20 -9.44 15.52
CA ASN A 188 -11.82 -9.00 14.27
C ASN A 188 -11.50 -9.99 13.16
N LYS A 189 -12.52 -10.56 12.54
CA LYS A 189 -12.35 -11.50 11.42
C LYS A 189 -12.46 -10.84 10.06
N THR A 190 -12.71 -9.54 9.97
CA THR A 190 -12.77 -8.84 8.68
C THR A 190 -11.41 -8.27 8.29
N TRP A 191 -11.08 -8.39 7.01
CA TRP A 191 -9.90 -7.77 6.41
C TRP A 191 -10.27 -7.10 5.10
N GLU A 192 -9.82 -5.85 4.94
CA GLU A 192 -9.97 -5.07 3.72
C GLU A 192 -8.58 -4.75 3.15
N ASN A 193 -8.41 -4.86 1.84
CA ASN A 193 -7.18 -4.44 1.18
C ASN A 193 -7.13 -2.91 1.00
N TRP A 194 -5.98 -2.36 0.63
CA TRP A 194 -5.71 -0.92 0.60
C TRP A 194 -6.75 -0.09 -0.19
N ASN A 195 -7.14 -0.55 -1.39
CA ASN A 195 -8.12 0.19 -2.20
C ASN A 195 -9.59 -0.15 -1.88
N GLY A 196 -9.82 -1.12 -0.98
CA GLY A 196 -11.15 -1.58 -0.58
C GLY A 196 -11.90 -2.45 -1.58
N ALA A 197 -11.23 -2.92 -2.63
CA ALA A 197 -11.85 -3.82 -3.60
C ALA A 197 -12.03 -5.25 -3.05
N ILE A 198 -11.19 -5.65 -2.10
CA ILE A 198 -11.25 -6.94 -1.42
C ILE A 198 -11.66 -6.70 0.01
N ASN A 199 -12.75 -7.35 0.42
CA ASN A 199 -13.22 -7.42 1.79
C ASN A 199 -13.61 -8.87 2.09
N ILE A 200 -12.93 -9.50 3.04
CA ILE A 200 -13.08 -10.92 3.35
C ILE A 200 -13.29 -11.15 4.85
N SER A 201 -13.93 -12.28 5.18
CA SER A 201 -14.07 -12.78 6.54
C SER A 201 -13.55 -14.23 6.64
N PRO A 202 -12.23 -14.44 6.68
CA PRO A 202 -11.64 -15.76 6.89
C PRO A 202 -12.05 -16.39 8.23
N ASP A 203 -11.89 -17.71 8.36
CA ASP A 203 -12.09 -18.43 9.62
C ASP A 203 -11.31 -17.81 10.79
N ALA A 204 -10.08 -17.34 10.51
CA ALA A 204 -9.22 -16.65 11.46
C ALA A 204 -8.21 -15.70 10.77
N ILE A 205 -7.84 -14.64 11.48
CA ILE A 205 -6.74 -13.74 11.11
C ILE A 205 -5.70 -13.79 12.22
N PHE A 206 -4.42 -13.90 11.86
CA PHE A 206 -3.28 -13.90 12.79
C PHE A 206 -2.33 -12.74 12.47
N GLU A 207 -1.76 -12.12 13.51
CA GLU A 207 -0.78 -11.03 13.39
C GLU A 207 0.53 -11.37 14.12
N PRO A 208 1.29 -12.37 13.65
CA PRO A 208 2.44 -12.90 14.36
C PRO A 208 3.56 -11.88 14.48
N SER A 209 4.24 -11.91 15.62
CA SER A 209 5.37 -11.06 16.00
C SER A 209 6.69 -11.83 16.13
N THR A 210 6.64 -13.17 16.05
CA THR A 210 7.81 -14.06 16.17
C THR A 210 7.82 -15.15 15.11
N LEU A 211 8.99 -15.77 14.92
CA LEU A 211 9.15 -16.94 14.06
C LEU A 211 8.38 -18.15 14.61
N GLU A 212 8.38 -18.31 15.93
CA GLU A 212 7.70 -19.40 16.62
C GLU A 212 6.20 -19.35 16.37
N GLU A 213 5.59 -18.16 16.44
CA GLU A 213 4.17 -17.97 16.12
C GLU A 213 3.86 -18.34 14.66
N LEU A 214 4.73 -18.00 13.69
CA LEU A 214 4.55 -18.42 12.30
C LEU A 214 4.54 -19.95 12.16
N ILE A 215 5.46 -20.63 12.83
CA ILE A 215 5.57 -22.09 12.80
C ILE A 215 4.31 -22.72 13.43
N ASP A 216 3.86 -22.18 14.57
CA ASP A 216 2.66 -22.64 15.25
C ASP A 216 1.40 -22.46 14.40
N ILE A 217 1.26 -21.33 13.69
CA ILE A 217 0.12 -21.10 12.78
C ILE A 217 0.08 -22.14 11.66
N VAL A 218 1.23 -22.49 11.07
CA VAL A 218 1.29 -23.52 10.01
C VAL A 218 0.90 -24.89 10.56
N LYS A 219 1.40 -25.26 11.74
CA LYS A 219 1.04 -26.53 12.39
C LYS A 219 -0.45 -26.56 12.74
N LEU A 220 -0.98 -25.49 13.31
CA LEU A 220 -2.40 -25.34 13.64
C LEU A 220 -3.27 -25.47 12.39
N ALA A 221 -2.91 -24.83 11.28
CA ALA A 221 -3.64 -24.94 10.03
C ALA A 221 -3.63 -26.38 9.51
N LYS A 222 -2.48 -27.07 9.58
CA LYS A 222 -2.36 -28.47 9.18
C LYS A 222 -3.20 -29.40 10.05
N GLU A 223 -3.16 -29.23 11.37
CA GLU A 223 -3.97 -29.98 12.34
C GLU A 223 -5.48 -29.80 12.08
N ASN A 224 -5.89 -28.59 11.68
CA ASN A 224 -7.30 -28.25 11.42
C ASN A 224 -7.72 -28.44 9.96
N ASN A 225 -6.84 -28.96 9.08
CA ASN A 225 -7.07 -29.09 7.64
C ASN A 225 -7.54 -27.76 7.00
N LYS A 226 -6.86 -26.68 7.36
CA LYS A 226 -7.08 -25.31 6.90
C LYS A 226 -5.91 -24.85 6.03
N THR A 227 -6.21 -23.98 5.08
CA THR A 227 -5.22 -23.35 4.20
C THR A 227 -4.85 -21.96 4.70
N ILE A 228 -3.73 -21.45 4.22
CA ILE A 228 -3.15 -20.18 4.67
C ILE A 228 -2.87 -19.29 3.46
N ARG A 229 -3.26 -18.01 3.56
CA ARG A 229 -2.72 -16.93 2.72
C ARG A 229 -2.14 -15.83 3.59
N CYS A 230 -1.26 -15.03 2.99
CA CYS A 230 -0.55 -13.97 3.70
C CYS A 230 -0.92 -12.59 3.16
N ALA A 231 -0.87 -11.60 4.04
CA ALA A 231 -0.93 -10.19 3.70
C ALA A 231 0.11 -9.40 4.49
N ALA A 232 0.48 -8.23 3.96
CA ALA A 232 1.16 -7.17 4.71
C ALA A 232 0.14 -6.05 4.96
N GLN A 233 0.39 -4.80 4.54
CA GLN A 233 -0.61 -3.72 4.62
C GLN A 233 -1.72 -3.78 3.55
N GLY A 234 -1.83 -4.88 2.81
CA GLY A 234 -2.92 -5.04 1.83
C GLY A 234 -2.81 -4.18 0.57
N HIS A 235 -1.63 -3.68 0.20
CA HIS A 235 -1.44 -2.92 -1.05
C HIS A 235 -1.58 -3.75 -2.34
N THR A 236 -1.57 -5.08 -2.23
CA THR A 236 -1.90 -5.97 -3.35
C THR A 236 -3.38 -5.85 -3.67
N ILE A 237 -3.69 -5.51 -4.92
CA ILE A 237 -5.07 -5.30 -5.37
C ILE A 237 -5.70 -6.59 -5.92
N SER A 238 -4.89 -7.47 -6.50
CA SER A 238 -5.34 -8.80 -6.92
C SER A 238 -5.79 -9.68 -5.75
N SER A 239 -6.48 -10.78 -6.05
CA SER A 239 -6.96 -11.76 -5.08
C SER A 239 -5.88 -12.55 -4.32
N LEU A 240 -4.58 -12.28 -4.49
CA LEU A 240 -3.50 -13.11 -3.93
C LEU A 240 -3.59 -13.36 -2.42
N SER A 241 -4.12 -12.43 -1.64
CA SER A 241 -4.31 -12.60 -0.18
C SER A 241 -5.66 -13.20 0.21
N VAL A 242 -6.56 -13.44 -0.75
CA VAL A 242 -7.91 -13.96 -0.50
C VAL A 242 -7.86 -15.44 -0.09
N THR A 243 -8.51 -15.74 1.04
CA THR A 243 -8.71 -17.08 1.59
C THR A 243 -10.00 -17.12 2.40
N GLU A 244 -10.63 -18.29 2.47
CA GLU A 244 -11.74 -18.56 3.40
C GLU A 244 -11.22 -19.06 4.77
N HIS A 245 -9.97 -19.51 4.85
CA HIS A 245 -9.40 -20.18 6.00
C HIS A 245 -8.56 -19.23 6.86
N TYR A 246 -7.23 -19.32 6.86
CA TYR A 246 -6.39 -18.51 7.74
C TYR A 246 -5.66 -17.42 6.95
N LEU A 247 -5.85 -16.17 7.36
CA LEU A 247 -5.06 -15.04 6.87
C LEU A 247 -3.96 -14.70 7.88
N VAL A 248 -2.71 -14.67 7.43
CA VAL A 248 -1.57 -14.26 8.25
C VAL A 248 -1.09 -12.88 7.81
N VAL A 249 -1.22 -11.89 8.70
CA VAL A 249 -0.80 -10.50 8.48
C VAL A 249 0.56 -10.29 9.15
N VAL A 250 1.61 -10.15 8.35
CA VAL A 250 3.01 -10.21 8.83
C VAL A 250 3.56 -8.87 9.31
N THR A 251 2.73 -7.85 9.52
CA THR A 251 3.15 -6.46 9.79
C THR A 251 3.88 -6.27 11.13
N ASN A 252 3.71 -7.19 12.08
CA ASN A 252 4.36 -7.16 13.40
C ASN A 252 5.79 -7.73 13.38
N LEU A 253 6.21 -8.37 12.28
CA LEU A 253 7.59 -8.85 12.08
C LEU A 253 8.48 -7.71 11.57
N THR A 254 9.16 -7.04 12.49
CA THR A 254 9.80 -5.73 12.25
C THR A 254 11.31 -5.73 12.43
N GLN A 255 11.94 -6.87 12.74
CA GLN A 255 13.38 -6.89 12.99
C GLN A 255 14.18 -6.61 11.71
N VAL A 256 15.22 -5.77 11.86
CA VAL A 256 16.17 -5.42 10.81
C VAL A 256 17.58 -5.52 11.37
N THR A 257 18.45 -6.23 10.66
CA THR A 257 19.87 -6.38 11.01
C THR A 257 20.73 -6.09 9.79
N MET A 258 21.89 -5.47 10.00
CA MET A 258 22.82 -5.11 8.94
C MET A 258 24.20 -5.66 9.25
N LYS A 259 24.91 -6.09 8.22
CA LYS A 259 26.29 -6.55 8.33
C LYS A 259 27.03 -6.42 7.01
N GLU A 260 28.35 -6.32 7.11
CA GLU A 260 29.22 -6.53 5.97
C GLU A 260 29.34 -8.04 5.67
N HIS A 261 29.15 -8.40 4.41
CA HIS A 261 29.20 -9.76 3.90
C HIS A 261 30.39 -9.93 2.95
N PRO A 262 31.25 -10.96 3.13
CA PRO A 262 32.48 -11.10 2.34
C PRO A 262 32.28 -11.13 0.82
N LYS A 263 31.15 -11.67 0.35
CA LYS A 263 30.81 -11.78 -1.08
C LYS A 263 30.05 -10.55 -1.63
N TYR A 264 29.27 -9.87 -0.81
CA TYR A 264 28.24 -8.93 -1.28
C TYR A 264 28.46 -7.48 -0.82
N GLY A 265 29.47 -7.22 0.03
CA GLY A 265 29.61 -5.94 0.71
C GLY A 265 28.51 -5.78 1.76
N TRP A 266 27.89 -4.62 1.88
CA TRP A 266 26.84 -4.40 2.86
C TRP A 266 25.56 -5.19 2.53
N THR A 267 25.00 -5.81 3.56
CA THR A 267 23.74 -6.54 3.49
C THR A 267 22.81 -6.12 4.61
N VAL A 268 21.50 -6.11 4.32
CA VAL A 268 20.44 -5.92 5.32
C VAL A 268 19.53 -7.13 5.30
N THR A 269 19.36 -7.77 6.45
CA THR A 269 18.37 -8.82 6.65
C THR A 269 17.21 -8.21 7.43
N ALA A 270 16.02 -8.27 6.86
CA ALA A 270 14.80 -7.85 7.51
C ALA A 270 13.80 -8.98 7.56
N GLU A 271 12.93 -8.95 8.55
CA GLU A 271 11.70 -9.74 8.52
C GLU A 271 10.74 -9.15 7.48
N ALA A 272 9.46 -8.94 7.80
CA ALA A 272 8.53 -8.21 6.93
C ALA A 272 8.63 -6.69 7.14
N ALA A 273 9.79 -6.15 7.54
CA ALA A 273 9.93 -4.75 7.92
C ALA A 273 9.98 -3.78 6.72
N ASP A 274 9.85 -2.48 7.02
CA ASP A 274 10.34 -1.38 6.18
C ASP A 274 11.85 -1.20 6.48
N LEU A 275 12.65 -0.88 5.47
CA LEU A 275 14.11 -0.80 5.54
C LEU A 275 14.64 0.63 5.68
N ASP A 276 13.92 1.64 5.20
CA ASP A 276 14.50 2.95 4.90
C ASP A 276 15.08 3.64 6.13
N GLU A 277 14.32 3.67 7.22
CA GLU A 277 14.76 4.31 8.46
C GLU A 277 15.98 3.60 9.06
N ALA A 278 16.00 2.27 9.02
CA ALA A 278 17.12 1.48 9.52
C ALA A 278 18.39 1.72 8.69
N LEU A 279 18.27 1.73 7.36
CA LEU A 279 19.36 1.98 6.43
C LEU A 279 19.92 3.41 6.58
N ARG A 280 19.05 4.40 6.79
CA ARG A 280 19.43 5.81 7.01
C ARG A 280 20.18 6.03 8.32
N LYS A 281 19.86 5.29 9.38
CA LYS A 281 20.54 5.37 10.69
C LYS A 281 21.86 4.62 10.76
N HIS A 282 22.16 3.75 9.80
CA HIS A 282 23.42 3.01 9.75
C HIS A 282 24.63 3.95 9.53
N ASN A 283 25.82 3.50 9.92
CA ASN A 283 27.08 4.21 9.65
C ASN A 283 28.08 3.29 8.92
N PRO A 284 28.40 3.55 7.64
CA PRO A 284 27.90 4.65 6.80
C PRO A 284 26.40 4.46 6.46
N PRO A 285 25.65 5.52 6.15
CA PRO A 285 24.24 5.38 5.74
C PRO A 285 24.15 4.59 4.43
N LEU A 286 23.18 3.67 4.39
CA LEU A 286 23.03 2.70 3.29
C LEU A 286 21.72 2.94 2.53
N ALA A 287 21.60 2.33 1.36
CA ALA A 287 20.39 2.36 0.55
C ALA A 287 20.27 1.10 -0.34
N LEU A 288 19.04 0.78 -0.73
CA LEU A 288 18.78 -0.16 -1.82
C LEU A 288 19.21 0.42 -3.17
N GLU A 289 19.51 -0.46 -4.12
CA GLU A 289 19.85 -0.02 -5.48
C GLU A 289 18.62 0.50 -6.22
N SER A 290 17.48 -0.18 -6.03
CA SER A 290 16.18 0.17 -6.58
C SER A 290 15.08 -0.18 -5.58
N ALA A 291 14.03 0.63 -5.51
CA ALA A 291 12.87 0.39 -4.66
C ALA A 291 11.58 0.75 -5.41
N VAL A 292 10.47 0.22 -4.93
CA VAL A 292 9.11 0.70 -5.25
C VAL A 292 8.93 2.16 -4.85
N VAL A 293 7.99 2.86 -5.47
CA VAL A 293 7.79 4.31 -5.26
C VAL A 293 7.39 4.64 -3.82
N PHE A 294 6.51 3.84 -3.19
CA PHE A 294 6.07 4.08 -1.82
C PHE A 294 6.96 3.37 -0.79
N ASN A 295 7.32 4.08 0.28
CA ASN A 295 8.11 3.54 1.39
C ASN A 295 7.27 2.67 2.35
N THR A 296 5.94 2.64 2.22
CA THR A 296 5.06 1.86 3.10
C THR A 296 5.08 0.35 2.83
N PHE A 297 5.64 -0.10 1.70
CA PHE A 297 5.55 -1.50 1.31
C PHE A 297 6.51 -2.39 2.13
N ARG A 298 5.96 -3.43 2.78
CA ARG A 298 6.80 -4.45 3.42
C ARG A 298 7.52 -5.30 2.40
N VAL A 299 8.78 -5.62 2.71
CA VAL A 299 9.66 -6.40 1.81
C VAL A 299 9.07 -7.75 1.39
N SER A 300 8.37 -8.46 2.28
CA SER A 300 7.79 -9.77 1.97
C SER A 300 6.75 -9.70 0.83
N GLY A 301 5.86 -8.70 0.84
CA GLY A 301 4.85 -8.50 -0.20
C GLY A 301 5.46 -8.08 -1.54
N VAL A 302 6.47 -7.20 -1.50
CA VAL A 302 7.24 -6.77 -2.66
C VAL A 302 7.91 -7.96 -3.35
N ILE A 303 8.59 -8.82 -2.58
CA ILE A 303 9.25 -10.01 -3.11
C ILE A 303 8.24 -11.02 -3.65
N ALA A 304 7.17 -11.31 -2.90
CA ALA A 304 6.17 -12.31 -3.28
C ALA A 304 5.53 -12.03 -4.64
N THR A 305 5.37 -10.75 -4.99
CA THR A 305 4.68 -10.30 -6.22
C THR A 305 5.60 -9.90 -7.37
N GLY A 306 6.92 -9.85 -7.15
CA GLY A 306 7.88 -9.39 -8.15
C GLY A 306 7.82 -7.87 -8.39
N SER A 307 7.52 -7.10 -7.35
CA SER A 307 7.42 -5.63 -7.45
C SER A 307 8.77 -4.98 -7.77
N HIS A 308 8.73 -3.83 -8.42
CA HIS A 308 9.91 -3.15 -8.98
C HIS A 308 9.84 -1.63 -8.90
N GLY A 309 11.00 -1.00 -9.08
CA GLY A 309 11.15 0.44 -9.26
C GLY A 309 11.24 0.82 -10.74
N ALA A 310 12.03 1.86 -11.02
CA ALA A 310 12.21 2.45 -12.36
C ALA A 310 13.68 2.53 -12.80
N LYS A 311 14.58 1.76 -12.15
CA LYS A 311 16.01 1.76 -12.47
C LYS A 311 16.29 0.95 -13.73
N THR A 312 16.85 1.58 -14.76
CA THR A 312 17.04 0.99 -16.10
C THR A 312 18.08 -0.14 -16.10
N SER A 313 19.00 -0.13 -15.14
CA SER A 313 20.07 -1.14 -15.01
C SER A 313 19.76 -2.26 -14.02
N SER A 314 18.55 -2.33 -13.45
CA SER A 314 18.13 -3.34 -12.48
C SER A 314 16.82 -3.99 -12.91
N GLY A 315 16.61 -5.24 -12.51
CA GLY A 315 15.33 -5.93 -12.64
C GLY A 315 14.39 -5.62 -11.47
N ILE A 316 13.57 -6.61 -11.10
CA ILE A 316 12.65 -6.52 -9.96
C ILE A 316 13.41 -6.42 -8.63
N MET A 317 12.74 -5.99 -7.55
CA MET A 317 13.40 -5.89 -6.24
C MET A 317 13.96 -7.23 -5.75
N SER A 318 13.32 -8.34 -6.11
CA SER A 318 13.80 -9.69 -5.80
C SER A 318 15.16 -10.03 -6.41
N ASP A 319 15.59 -9.35 -7.47
CA ASP A 319 16.91 -9.60 -8.02
C ASP A 319 18.03 -9.01 -7.16
N GLN A 320 17.72 -8.09 -6.22
CA GLN A 320 18.69 -7.50 -5.29
C GLN A 320 18.96 -8.38 -4.05
N ILE A 321 18.21 -9.45 -3.84
CA ILE A 321 18.30 -10.26 -2.64
C ILE A 321 19.44 -11.29 -2.74
N CYS A 322 20.05 -11.60 -1.60
CA CYS A 322 21.09 -12.62 -1.42
C CYS A 322 20.49 -13.96 -0.99
N SER A 323 19.56 -13.89 -0.04
CA SER A 323 18.84 -15.05 0.48
C SER A 323 17.50 -14.64 1.07
N MET A 324 16.62 -15.63 1.29
CA MET A 324 15.39 -15.47 2.06
C MET A 324 15.11 -16.73 2.89
N LYS A 325 14.38 -16.58 3.99
CA LYS A 325 13.89 -17.67 4.82
C LYS A 325 12.38 -17.75 4.73
N ILE A 326 11.85 -18.94 4.48
CA ILE A 326 10.42 -19.21 4.34
C ILE A 326 10.02 -20.30 5.35
N VAL A 327 8.92 -20.09 6.07
CA VAL A 327 8.23 -21.13 6.84
C VAL A 327 7.35 -21.92 5.88
N THR A 328 7.72 -23.18 5.65
CA THR A 328 7.15 -24.07 4.63
C THR A 328 5.85 -24.74 5.11
N GLY A 329 5.19 -25.55 4.27
CA GLY A 329 3.95 -26.24 4.63
C GLY A 329 4.10 -27.31 5.72
N SER A 330 5.33 -27.72 6.03
CA SER A 330 5.64 -28.57 7.19
C SER A 330 5.83 -27.79 8.49
N GLY A 331 5.91 -26.46 8.43
CA GLY A 331 6.32 -25.61 9.54
C GLY A 331 7.85 -25.54 9.72
N GLU A 332 8.64 -26.08 8.79
CA GLU A 332 10.10 -25.95 8.81
C GLU A 332 10.54 -24.60 8.22
N VAL A 333 11.68 -24.10 8.70
CA VAL A 333 12.28 -22.86 8.18
C VAL A 333 13.35 -23.22 7.15
N CYS A 334 13.09 -22.93 5.89
CA CYS A 334 14.02 -23.19 4.80
C CYS A 334 14.67 -21.91 4.28
N GLU A 335 15.98 -21.93 4.05
CA GLU A 335 16.72 -20.84 3.43
C GLU A 335 16.90 -21.08 1.93
N PHE A 336 16.60 -20.05 1.14
CA PHE A 336 16.78 -20.03 -0.31
C PHE A 336 17.84 -19.00 -0.66
N SER A 337 18.86 -19.42 -1.42
CA SER A 337 19.92 -18.55 -1.95
C SER A 337 20.53 -19.15 -3.21
N GLU A 338 21.24 -18.34 -3.97
CA GLU A 338 21.96 -18.82 -5.16
C GLU A 338 23.03 -19.86 -4.79
N ASP A 339 23.70 -19.69 -3.65
CA ASP A 339 24.75 -20.58 -3.16
C ASP A 339 24.21 -21.95 -2.69
N ILE A 340 22.94 -22.01 -2.25
CA ILE A 340 22.27 -23.27 -1.87
C ILE A 340 21.72 -23.96 -3.11
N ASN A 341 20.86 -23.29 -3.86
CA ASN A 341 20.25 -23.81 -5.08
C ASN A 341 19.67 -22.67 -5.93
N LYS A 342 20.41 -22.25 -6.96
CA LYS A 342 20.00 -21.19 -7.88
C LYS A 342 18.61 -21.40 -8.49
N SER A 343 18.27 -22.63 -8.88
CA SER A 343 16.99 -22.93 -9.53
C SER A 343 15.80 -22.74 -8.56
N GLU A 344 15.93 -23.28 -7.34
CA GLU A 344 14.91 -23.10 -6.30
C GLU A 344 14.82 -21.63 -5.84
N PHE A 345 15.94 -20.92 -5.78
CA PHE A 345 15.96 -19.50 -5.46
C PHE A 345 15.28 -18.65 -6.53
N ASN A 346 15.48 -18.96 -7.82
CA ASN A 346 14.76 -18.31 -8.93
C ASN A 346 13.24 -18.57 -8.87
N ALA A 347 12.80 -19.71 -8.33
CA ALA A 347 11.39 -19.93 -8.03
C ALA A 347 10.94 -19.08 -6.82
N ALA A 348 11.75 -19.00 -5.77
CA ALA A 348 11.41 -18.28 -4.55
C ALA A 348 11.32 -16.75 -4.71
N LYS A 349 12.10 -16.17 -5.64
CA LYS A 349 12.14 -14.72 -5.92
C LYS A 349 10.80 -14.10 -6.33
N VAL A 350 9.89 -14.88 -6.92
CA VAL A 350 8.49 -14.49 -7.15
C VAL A 350 7.63 -15.72 -6.86
N ASN A 351 7.22 -15.87 -5.61
CA ASN A 351 6.57 -17.09 -5.13
C ASN A 351 5.06 -17.00 -4.95
N LEU A 352 4.47 -15.80 -5.06
CA LEU A 352 3.03 -15.58 -4.91
C LEU A 352 2.47 -16.13 -3.58
N GLY A 353 3.28 -16.26 -2.54
CA GLY A 353 2.92 -16.90 -1.26
C GLY A 353 2.71 -18.42 -1.33
N LEU A 354 3.07 -19.09 -2.44
CA LEU A 354 2.81 -20.52 -2.66
C LEU A 354 3.89 -21.46 -2.08
N LEU A 355 5.07 -20.93 -1.73
CA LEU A 355 6.14 -21.72 -1.10
C LEU A 355 6.05 -21.72 0.43
N GLY A 356 5.22 -20.84 0.99
CA GLY A 356 5.09 -20.64 2.43
C GLY A 356 5.15 -19.16 2.83
N ILE A 357 5.31 -18.93 4.14
CA ILE A 357 5.33 -17.58 4.71
C ILE A 357 6.78 -17.07 4.69
N ILE A 358 7.04 -15.99 3.95
CA ILE A 358 8.36 -15.33 3.96
C ILE A 358 8.58 -14.74 5.35
N TYR A 359 9.52 -15.31 6.10
CA TYR A 359 9.90 -14.83 7.42
C TYR A 359 10.90 -13.68 7.34
N SER A 360 11.98 -13.85 6.56
CA SER A 360 13.01 -12.82 6.40
C SER A 360 13.67 -12.84 5.03
N VAL A 361 14.17 -11.69 4.60
CA VAL A 361 14.85 -11.46 3.32
C VAL A 361 16.14 -10.69 3.57
N THR A 362 17.22 -11.12 2.91
CA THR A 362 18.53 -10.43 2.95
C THR A 362 18.79 -9.72 1.63
N PHE A 363 18.85 -8.39 1.62
CA PHE A 363 19.17 -7.56 0.45
C PHE A 363 20.65 -7.18 0.39
N ARG A 364 21.17 -7.02 -0.82
CA ARG A 364 22.39 -6.24 -1.08
C ARG A 364 22.05 -4.76 -0.95
N VAL A 365 22.87 -4.01 -0.23
CA VAL A 365 22.73 -2.56 -0.06
C VAL A 365 24.08 -1.90 -0.28
N LYS A 366 24.06 -0.61 -0.59
CA LYS A 366 25.29 0.18 -0.84
C LYS A 366 25.25 1.48 -0.04
N PRO A 367 26.40 2.14 0.18
CA PRO A 367 26.39 3.50 0.69
C PRO A 367 25.45 4.40 -0.12
N MET A 368 24.73 5.29 0.56
CA MET A 368 23.84 6.26 -0.09
C MET A 368 24.61 7.09 -1.13
N TYR A 369 23.92 7.47 -2.20
CA TYR A 369 24.49 8.22 -3.31
C TYR A 369 23.50 9.24 -3.85
N ASN A 370 23.98 10.21 -4.61
CA ASN A 370 23.17 11.31 -5.11
C ASN A 370 22.70 11.04 -6.55
N LEU A 371 21.44 11.42 -6.79
CA LEU A 371 20.79 11.39 -8.09
C LEU A 371 20.26 12.79 -8.40
N ARG A 372 20.61 13.31 -9.57
CA ARG A 372 19.94 14.46 -10.16
C ARG A 372 18.64 13.96 -10.78
N MET A 373 17.53 14.40 -10.24
CA MET A 373 16.19 14.16 -10.74
C MET A 373 15.75 15.32 -11.62
N ASN A 374 15.33 15.05 -12.84
CA ASN A 374 14.72 16.06 -13.71
C ASN A 374 13.26 15.72 -13.98
N ASP A 375 12.41 16.73 -13.91
CA ASP A 375 11.04 16.69 -14.39
C ASP A 375 10.98 17.43 -15.72
N LEU A 376 10.66 16.70 -16.79
CA LEU A 376 10.61 17.22 -18.16
C LEU A 376 9.19 17.07 -18.72
N TYR A 377 8.62 18.14 -19.27
CA TYR A 377 7.34 18.10 -19.95
C TYR A 377 7.54 18.16 -21.47
N ILE A 378 7.32 17.03 -22.14
CA ILE A 378 7.63 16.84 -23.56
C ILE A 378 6.33 16.73 -24.37
N PRO A 379 6.15 17.49 -25.46
CA PRO A 379 5.02 17.29 -26.37
C PRO A 379 4.90 15.84 -26.84
N VAL A 380 3.68 15.28 -26.88
CA VAL A 380 3.43 13.89 -27.28
C VAL A 380 4.07 13.56 -28.63
N ASN A 381 3.96 14.45 -29.62
CA ASN A 381 4.54 14.25 -30.95
C ASN A 381 6.08 14.12 -30.96
N GLU A 382 6.77 14.74 -30.00
CA GLU A 382 8.21 14.60 -29.81
C GLU A 382 8.54 13.33 -29.04
N TRP A 383 7.79 13.03 -27.97
CA TRP A 383 7.96 11.81 -27.17
C TRP A 383 7.81 10.52 -28.01
N LEU A 384 6.85 10.50 -28.94
CA LEU A 384 6.58 9.33 -29.79
C LEU A 384 7.68 9.01 -30.81
N LYS A 385 8.80 9.75 -30.82
CA LYS A 385 9.97 9.43 -31.64
C LYS A 385 10.85 8.40 -30.92
N PRO A 386 11.01 7.17 -31.43
CA PRO A 386 11.70 6.09 -30.69
C PRO A 386 13.12 6.44 -30.23
N HIS A 387 13.87 7.19 -31.05
CA HIS A 387 15.23 7.63 -30.69
C HIS A 387 15.27 8.60 -29.51
N ILE A 388 14.22 9.39 -29.27
CA ILE A 388 14.12 10.27 -28.09
C ILE A 388 13.95 9.42 -26.83
N ILE A 389 13.03 8.44 -26.87
CA ILE A 389 12.82 7.48 -25.79
C ILE A 389 14.12 6.75 -25.48
N LYS A 390 14.75 6.17 -26.51
CA LYS A 390 16.01 5.44 -26.40
C LYS A 390 17.11 6.27 -25.75
N ASN A 391 17.36 7.49 -26.27
CA ASN A 391 18.40 8.35 -25.74
C ASN A 391 18.18 8.70 -24.26
N LEU A 392 16.94 8.99 -23.87
CA LEU A 392 16.59 9.28 -22.48
C LEU A 392 16.80 8.07 -21.56
N VAL A 393 16.42 6.87 -22.01
CA VAL A 393 16.62 5.62 -21.25
C VAL A 393 18.11 5.32 -21.09
N GLU A 394 18.89 5.41 -22.17
CA GLU A 394 20.33 5.12 -22.16
C GLU A 394 21.15 6.17 -21.38
N SER A 395 20.65 7.41 -21.28
CA SER A 395 21.33 8.47 -20.52
C SER A 395 20.92 8.55 -19.04
N SER A 396 20.04 7.67 -18.56
CA SER A 396 19.48 7.78 -17.21
C SER A 396 19.75 6.52 -16.37
N ASP A 397 20.04 6.72 -15.08
CA ASP A 397 20.13 5.64 -14.09
C ASP A 397 18.73 5.03 -13.82
N GLY A 398 17.69 5.86 -13.87
CA GLY A 398 16.30 5.44 -13.86
C GLY A 398 15.45 6.35 -14.73
N ILE A 399 14.27 5.89 -15.14
CA ILE A 399 13.31 6.70 -15.89
C ILE A 399 11.87 6.21 -15.67
N GLU A 400 10.98 7.17 -15.50
CA GLU A 400 9.56 6.96 -15.32
C GLU A 400 8.81 7.99 -16.16
N ILE A 401 7.81 7.52 -16.88
CA ILE A 401 7.08 8.32 -17.86
C ILE A 401 5.62 8.32 -17.47
N LEU A 402 5.07 9.50 -17.21
CA LEU A 402 3.69 9.69 -16.77
C LEU A 402 2.90 10.46 -17.83
N TYR A 403 1.70 9.98 -18.11
CA TYR A 403 0.77 10.59 -19.04
C TYR A 403 -0.61 10.73 -18.39
N PHE A 404 -1.05 11.97 -18.24
CA PHE A 404 -2.38 12.32 -17.77
C PHE A 404 -3.27 12.57 -19.00
N PRO A 405 -4.32 11.77 -19.24
CA PRO A 405 -5.12 11.90 -20.46
C PRO A 405 -5.79 13.27 -20.59
N PHE A 406 -5.81 13.84 -21.80
CA PHE A 406 -6.50 15.10 -22.10
C PHE A 406 -5.87 16.33 -21.44
N ASN A 407 -4.60 16.26 -21.06
CA ASN A 407 -3.94 17.33 -20.32
C ASN A 407 -3.77 18.65 -21.12
N GLY A 408 -3.90 18.58 -22.45
CA GLY A 408 -3.96 19.72 -23.35
C GLY A 408 -5.37 20.24 -23.64
N PHE A 409 -6.41 19.72 -22.98
CA PHE A 409 -7.81 20.12 -23.20
C PHE A 409 -8.01 21.61 -22.94
N ASN A 410 -8.73 22.27 -23.86
CA ASN A 410 -9.14 23.67 -23.71
C ASN A 410 -10.51 23.89 -24.35
N GLN A 411 -11.52 24.13 -23.51
CA GLN A 411 -12.91 24.33 -23.94
C GLN A 411 -13.10 25.49 -24.92
N SER A 412 -12.22 26.50 -24.90
CA SER A 412 -12.31 27.66 -25.80
C SER A 412 -11.77 27.37 -27.21
N ASP A 413 -11.13 26.23 -27.42
CA ASP A 413 -10.55 25.86 -28.71
C ASP A 413 -11.59 25.25 -29.67
N PRO A 414 -11.51 25.51 -31.00
CA PRO A 414 -12.35 24.84 -31.99
C PRO A 414 -12.25 23.30 -31.98
N LYS A 415 -11.10 22.75 -31.55
CA LYS A 415 -10.86 21.32 -31.33
C LYS A 415 -10.39 21.12 -29.88
N PRO A 416 -11.32 21.13 -28.91
CA PRO A 416 -10.95 21.12 -27.49
C PRO A 416 -10.28 19.81 -27.07
N LEU A 417 -10.58 18.70 -27.76
CA LEU A 417 -9.93 17.40 -27.61
C LEU A 417 -8.99 17.17 -28.81
N ASP A 418 -7.71 17.48 -28.64
CA ASP A 418 -6.65 17.16 -29.61
C ASP A 418 -5.46 16.50 -28.89
N PRO A 419 -5.13 15.23 -29.17
CA PRO A 419 -4.04 14.53 -28.50
C PRO A 419 -2.66 15.12 -28.79
N ASN A 420 -2.50 15.92 -29.85
CA ASN A 420 -1.21 16.55 -30.16
C ASN A 420 -0.88 17.73 -29.25
N ARG A 421 -1.84 18.18 -28.45
CA ARG A 421 -1.65 19.24 -27.45
C ARG A 421 -1.22 18.70 -26.10
N ASP A 422 -1.37 17.39 -25.90
CA ASP A 422 -0.98 16.77 -24.66
C ASP A 422 0.54 16.74 -24.53
N LEU A 423 0.98 16.80 -23.28
CA LEU A 423 2.35 16.67 -22.84
C LEU A 423 2.53 15.32 -22.13
N VAL A 424 3.76 14.83 -22.16
CA VAL A 424 4.22 13.67 -21.41
C VAL A 424 5.18 14.18 -20.34
N TRP A 425 4.96 13.77 -19.09
CA TRP A 425 5.88 14.03 -18.00
C TRP A 425 6.93 12.92 -17.96
N VAL A 426 8.17 13.25 -18.30
CA VAL A 426 9.31 12.36 -18.17
C VAL A 426 10.09 12.75 -16.92
N LYS A 427 10.13 11.83 -15.95
CA LYS A 427 10.99 11.91 -14.78
C LYS A 427 12.20 11.03 -15.02
N ASN A 428 13.40 11.61 -14.98
CA ASN A 428 14.63 10.84 -15.12
C ASN A 428 15.63 11.12 -14.01
N TRP A 429 16.43 10.11 -13.69
CA TRP A 429 17.45 10.16 -12.65
C TRP A 429 18.82 9.98 -13.27
N VAL A 430 19.77 10.84 -12.93
CA VAL A 430 21.15 10.76 -13.40
C VAL A 430 22.10 10.78 -12.20
N ARG A 431 23.03 9.83 -12.14
CA ARG A 431 24.06 9.77 -11.09
C ARG A 431 24.89 11.05 -11.09
N THR A 432 25.12 11.62 -9.90
CA THR A 432 25.91 12.84 -9.73
C THR A 432 26.66 12.85 -8.40
N ASP A 433 27.76 13.60 -8.34
CA ASP A 433 28.49 13.90 -7.10
C ASP A 433 28.16 15.31 -6.54
N GLU A 434 27.21 16.01 -7.19
CA GLU A 434 26.73 17.30 -6.70
C GLU A 434 26.08 17.21 -5.32
N PRO A 435 26.16 18.28 -4.51
CA PRO A 435 25.49 18.31 -3.22
C PRO A 435 23.96 18.26 -3.37
N VAL A 436 23.29 17.67 -2.37
CA VAL A 436 21.82 17.62 -2.32
C VAL A 436 21.21 19.02 -2.33
N SER A 437 20.11 19.18 -3.05
CA SER A 437 19.42 20.47 -3.19
C SER A 437 18.63 20.86 -1.95
N PHE A 438 18.22 19.87 -1.15
CA PHE A 438 17.33 20.05 0.00
C PHE A 438 17.83 19.31 1.23
N THR A 439 17.55 19.91 2.39
CA THR A 439 17.70 19.22 3.68
C THR A 439 16.59 18.19 3.87
N GLN A 440 16.81 17.20 4.74
CA GLN A 440 15.80 16.20 5.09
C GLN A 440 14.49 16.82 5.62
N GLN A 441 14.57 17.89 6.40
CA GLN A 441 13.39 18.60 6.90
C GLN A 441 12.59 19.26 5.77
N GLN A 442 13.27 19.80 4.75
CA GLN A 442 12.61 20.36 3.57
C GLN A 442 11.96 19.27 2.72
N ILE A 443 12.64 18.13 2.53
CA ILE A 443 12.08 16.98 1.80
C ILE A 443 10.81 16.48 2.50
N GLN A 444 10.87 16.24 3.81
CA GLN A 444 9.72 15.79 4.59
C GLN A 444 8.54 16.76 4.48
N LYS A 445 8.79 18.07 4.64
CA LYS A 445 7.74 19.09 4.49
C LYS A 445 7.15 19.11 3.07
N THR A 446 7.98 18.93 2.05
CA THR A 446 7.51 18.83 0.65
C THR A 446 6.64 17.59 0.46
N HIS A 447 7.03 16.44 1.00
CA HIS A 447 6.24 15.21 0.94
C HIS A 447 4.88 15.36 1.65
N GLU A 448 4.85 16.02 2.80
CA GLU A 448 3.59 16.33 3.52
C GLU A 448 2.66 17.23 2.69
N LEU A 449 3.19 18.25 2.04
CA LEU A 449 2.41 19.13 1.15
C LEU A 449 1.95 18.39 -0.11
N GLN A 450 2.80 17.54 -0.69
CA GLN A 450 2.46 16.71 -1.83
C GLN A 450 1.34 15.71 -1.49
N ALA A 451 1.42 15.03 -0.33
CA ALA A 451 0.35 14.15 0.14
C ALA A 451 -0.99 14.89 0.25
N GLN A 452 -1.00 16.06 0.87
CA GLN A 452 -2.21 16.88 0.99
C GLN A 452 -2.77 17.32 -0.38
N GLY A 453 -1.89 17.73 -1.29
CA GLY A 453 -2.27 18.08 -2.66
C GLY A 453 -2.84 16.88 -3.43
N LEU A 454 -2.23 15.70 -3.26
CA LEU A 454 -2.67 14.45 -3.87
C LEU A 454 -4.05 14.05 -3.35
N ILE A 455 -4.32 14.13 -2.04
CA ILE A 455 -5.66 13.89 -1.46
C ILE A 455 -6.69 14.81 -2.12
N GLN A 456 -6.41 16.12 -2.18
CA GLN A 456 -7.36 17.10 -2.74
C GLN A 456 -7.62 16.85 -4.22
N GLN A 457 -6.56 16.58 -4.99
CA GLN A 457 -6.64 16.18 -6.39
C GLN A 457 -7.52 14.94 -6.55
N PHE A 458 -7.30 13.90 -5.75
CA PHE A 458 -8.07 12.66 -5.82
C PHE A 458 -9.52 12.83 -5.40
N GLN A 459 -9.81 13.62 -4.38
CA GLN A 459 -11.18 13.96 -4.00
C GLN A 459 -11.89 14.70 -5.14
N PHE A 460 -11.20 15.63 -5.80
CA PHE A 460 -11.72 16.34 -6.96
C PHE A 460 -11.97 15.38 -8.12
N ILE A 461 -11.00 14.57 -8.53
CA ILE A 461 -11.15 13.59 -9.61
C ILE A 461 -12.25 12.58 -9.27
N SER A 462 -12.33 12.08 -8.03
CA SER A 462 -13.38 11.15 -7.61
C SER A 462 -14.78 11.75 -7.71
N SER A 463 -14.92 13.05 -7.46
CA SER A 463 -16.20 13.75 -7.61
C SER A 463 -16.71 13.75 -9.05
N ILE A 464 -15.80 13.70 -10.05
CA ILE A 464 -16.17 13.71 -11.47
C ILE A 464 -16.81 12.39 -11.92
N LEU A 465 -16.76 11.32 -11.11
CA LEU A 465 -17.48 10.08 -11.38
C LEU A 465 -19.01 10.31 -11.47
N GLN A 466 -19.52 11.37 -10.83
CA GLN A 466 -20.91 11.79 -10.93
C GLN A 466 -21.21 12.55 -12.24
N THR A 467 -20.17 13.12 -12.87
CA THR A 467 -20.25 13.88 -14.12
C THR A 467 -19.10 13.50 -15.07
N PRO A 468 -19.04 12.25 -15.60
CA PRO A 468 -17.87 11.77 -16.32
C PRO A 468 -17.45 12.63 -17.53
N LYS A 469 -18.39 13.36 -18.15
CA LYS A 469 -18.12 14.28 -19.26
C LYS A 469 -17.17 15.43 -18.93
N GLU A 470 -17.04 15.78 -17.65
CA GLU A 470 -16.12 16.81 -17.18
C GLU A 470 -14.67 16.31 -17.04
N THR A 471 -14.42 15.02 -17.28
CA THR A 471 -13.07 14.41 -17.12
C THR A 471 -11.97 15.19 -17.85
N PRO A 472 -12.09 15.57 -19.13
CA PRO A 472 -11.04 16.31 -19.82
C PRO A 472 -10.70 17.64 -19.16
N ASN A 473 -11.74 18.37 -18.75
CA ASN A 473 -11.58 19.66 -18.09
C ASN A 473 -10.92 19.50 -16.71
N ALA A 474 -11.40 18.54 -15.92
CA ALA A 474 -10.86 18.26 -14.60
C ALA A 474 -9.38 17.82 -14.64
N ILE A 475 -9.01 16.95 -15.58
CA ILE A 475 -7.61 16.51 -15.74
C ILE A 475 -6.75 17.67 -16.22
N ALA A 476 -7.16 18.44 -17.23
CA ALA A 476 -6.39 19.60 -17.70
C ALA A 476 -6.18 20.65 -16.60
N MET A 477 -7.20 20.96 -15.80
CA MET A 477 -7.07 21.87 -14.65
C MET A 477 -6.04 21.35 -13.64
N THR A 478 -6.16 20.08 -13.30
CA THR A 478 -5.28 19.40 -12.34
C THR A 478 -3.83 19.35 -12.85
N TRP A 479 -3.66 19.01 -14.12
CA TRP A 479 -2.37 19.00 -14.80
C TRP A 479 -1.71 20.38 -14.78
N ASN A 480 -2.44 21.43 -15.16
CA ASN A 480 -1.92 22.80 -15.16
C ASN A 480 -1.47 23.25 -13.76
N ALA A 481 -2.16 22.81 -12.70
CA ALA A 481 -1.72 23.05 -11.33
C ALA A 481 -0.42 22.28 -11.01
N LEU A 482 -0.36 20.99 -11.37
CA LEU A 482 0.79 20.11 -11.16
C LEU A 482 2.06 20.62 -11.84
N ILE A 483 1.95 21.10 -13.08
CA ILE A 483 3.11 21.49 -13.90
C ILE A 483 3.41 23.00 -13.87
N SER A 484 2.75 23.77 -13.00
CA SER A 484 2.86 25.23 -12.93
C SER A 484 4.29 25.75 -12.69
N GLY A 485 5.16 24.92 -12.11
CA GLY A 485 6.59 25.21 -11.92
C GLY A 485 7.46 25.02 -13.17
N GLY A 486 6.93 24.42 -14.24
CA GLY A 486 7.71 24.04 -15.42
C GLY A 486 8.76 22.96 -15.12
N ASN A 487 9.68 22.75 -16.06
CA ASN A 487 10.73 21.75 -15.90
C ASN A 487 11.58 22.01 -14.65
N THR A 488 11.91 20.96 -13.89
CA THR A 488 12.73 21.07 -12.69
C THR A 488 13.97 20.18 -12.77
N SER A 489 15.01 20.51 -11.99
CA SER A 489 16.23 19.71 -11.86
C SER A 489 16.79 19.88 -10.45
N PHE A 490 16.71 18.83 -9.64
CA PHE A 490 17.15 18.83 -8.25
C PHE A 490 17.95 17.59 -7.91
N VAL A 491 18.86 17.70 -6.95
CA VAL A 491 19.70 16.60 -6.48
C VAL A 491 19.15 16.06 -5.17
N TYR A 492 18.82 14.78 -5.15
CA TYR A 492 18.38 14.05 -3.96
C TYR A 492 19.35 12.92 -3.66
N GLN A 493 19.48 12.56 -2.39
CA GLN A 493 20.20 11.37 -1.98
C GLN A 493 19.24 10.18 -1.98
N VAL A 494 19.70 9.01 -2.39
CA VAL A 494 18.93 7.76 -2.26
C VAL A 494 18.82 7.42 -0.76
N PRO A 495 17.62 7.13 -0.21
CA PRO A 495 16.41 6.71 -0.91
C PRO A 495 15.38 7.81 -1.23
N ASP A 496 15.58 9.07 -0.84
CA ASP A 496 14.61 10.16 -1.13
C ASP A 496 14.39 10.36 -2.63
N ALA A 497 15.41 10.08 -3.44
CA ALA A 497 15.29 10.07 -4.89
C ALA A 497 14.37 8.96 -5.42
N LEU A 498 14.27 7.82 -4.72
CA LEU A 498 13.44 6.67 -5.11
C LEU A 498 12.00 6.83 -4.59
N HIS A 499 11.83 7.33 -3.37
CA HIS A 499 10.53 7.58 -2.73
C HIS A 499 10.06 9.02 -2.94
N PHE A 500 9.93 9.39 -4.21
CA PHE A 500 9.62 10.77 -4.61
C PHE A 500 8.13 11.13 -4.54
N ALA A 501 7.27 10.16 -4.23
CA ALA A 501 5.85 10.37 -4.01
C ALA A 501 5.48 9.90 -2.60
N ALA A 502 4.74 10.75 -1.88
CA ALA A 502 4.15 10.35 -0.62
C ALA A 502 3.07 9.28 -0.87
N SER A 503 3.12 8.18 -0.12
CA SER A 503 2.02 7.22 -0.07
C SER A 503 0.81 7.88 0.59
N GLU A 504 -0.35 7.78 -0.04
CA GLU A 504 -1.59 8.21 0.58
C GLU A 504 -2.53 7.02 0.70
N GLU A 505 -2.78 6.61 1.95
CA GLU A 505 -3.56 5.41 2.27
C GLU A 505 -5.04 5.55 1.89
N SER A 506 -5.54 6.78 1.71
CA SER A 506 -6.95 7.03 1.37
C SER A 506 -7.30 6.91 -0.12
N LEU A 507 -6.32 6.69 -1.01
CA LEU A 507 -6.57 6.67 -2.45
C LEU A 507 -7.15 5.33 -2.91
N LYS A 508 -8.37 5.34 -3.45
CA LYS A 508 -8.99 4.15 -4.04
C LYS A 508 -8.78 4.15 -5.55
N LEU A 509 -7.74 3.45 -6.00
CA LEU A 509 -7.39 3.28 -7.40
C LEU A 509 -7.65 1.86 -7.88
N ASP A 510 -8.14 1.74 -9.12
CA ASP A 510 -7.96 0.52 -9.92
C ASP A 510 -6.67 0.66 -10.72
N LEU A 511 -5.78 -0.32 -10.58
CA LEU A 511 -4.48 -0.34 -11.29
C LEU A 511 -4.36 -1.62 -12.09
N VAL A 512 -4.02 -1.51 -13.38
CA VAL A 512 -3.56 -2.63 -14.21
C VAL A 512 -2.14 -2.34 -14.69
N GLU A 513 -1.33 -3.37 -14.89
CA GLU A 513 0.04 -3.20 -15.40
C GLU A 513 0.41 -4.36 -16.31
N TYR A 514 1.14 -4.08 -17.39
CA TYR A 514 1.64 -5.06 -18.37
C TYR A 514 3.14 -4.89 -18.59
N GLY A 515 3.90 -5.97 -18.40
CA GLY A 515 5.32 -6.05 -18.76
C GLY A 515 5.50 -6.67 -20.15
N PHE A 516 6.20 -5.98 -21.04
CA PHE A 516 6.58 -6.51 -22.36
C PHE A 516 8.02 -6.13 -22.73
N LYS A 517 8.68 -7.01 -23.50
CA LYS A 517 10.08 -6.82 -23.91
C LYS A 517 10.20 -5.66 -24.90
N ILE A 518 11.20 -4.81 -24.72
CA ILE A 518 11.47 -3.64 -25.56
C ILE A 518 12.28 -4.06 -26.80
N ASP A 519 11.89 -3.52 -27.97
CA ASP A 519 12.67 -3.68 -29.20
C ASP A 519 13.97 -2.85 -29.14
N PRO A 520 15.08 -3.26 -29.78
CA PRO A 520 16.38 -2.55 -29.68
C PRO A 520 16.37 -1.07 -30.09
N ASP A 521 15.37 -0.65 -30.87
CA ASP A 521 15.16 0.72 -31.33
C ASP A 521 14.03 1.47 -30.58
N PHE A 522 13.41 0.84 -29.58
CA PHE A 522 12.29 1.35 -28.78
C PHE A 522 11.01 1.63 -29.59
N SER A 523 10.90 1.11 -30.81
CA SER A 523 9.76 1.36 -31.70
C SER A 523 8.44 0.83 -31.14
N ASN A 524 8.45 -0.34 -30.48
CA ASN A 524 7.26 -0.89 -29.85
C ASN A 524 6.77 -0.03 -28.66
N VAL A 525 7.68 0.54 -27.85
CA VAL A 525 7.30 1.45 -26.75
C VAL A 525 6.58 2.67 -27.29
N ALA A 526 7.14 3.34 -28.32
CA ALA A 526 6.49 4.47 -28.96
C ALA A 526 5.12 4.10 -29.56
N THR A 527 5.05 2.94 -30.21
CA THR A 527 3.81 2.45 -30.85
C THR A 527 2.70 2.23 -29.84
N GLU A 528 3.00 1.58 -28.71
CA GLU A 528 1.98 1.27 -27.71
C GLU A 528 1.59 2.49 -26.87
N PHE A 529 2.53 3.41 -26.61
CA PHE A 529 2.21 4.71 -26.02
C PHE A 529 1.25 5.51 -26.92
N SER A 530 1.54 5.57 -28.23
CA SER A 530 0.65 6.20 -29.21
C SER A 530 -0.72 5.55 -29.24
N TYR A 531 -0.78 4.21 -29.14
CA TYR A 531 -2.05 3.47 -29.17
C TYR A 531 -2.91 3.77 -27.95
N ILE A 532 -2.33 3.85 -26.75
CA ILE A 532 -3.07 4.25 -25.54
C ILE A 532 -3.70 5.62 -25.72
N ILE A 533 -2.90 6.61 -26.12
CA ILE A 533 -3.40 7.98 -26.33
C ILE A 533 -4.56 7.97 -27.32
N GLN A 534 -4.38 7.35 -28.50
CA GLN A 534 -5.41 7.30 -29.53
C GLN A 534 -6.69 6.63 -29.01
N SER A 535 -6.57 5.46 -28.35
CA SER A 535 -7.73 4.74 -27.82
C SER A 535 -8.51 5.55 -26.78
N LEU A 536 -7.84 6.32 -25.92
CA LEU A 536 -8.49 7.17 -24.93
C LEU A 536 -9.26 8.31 -25.60
N TYR A 537 -8.71 8.90 -26.66
CA TYR A 537 -9.40 9.93 -27.45
C TYR A 537 -10.56 9.37 -28.28
N GLU A 538 -10.46 8.14 -28.78
CA GLU A 538 -11.57 7.44 -29.45
C GLU A 538 -12.73 7.16 -28.49
N PHE A 539 -12.44 6.82 -27.24
CA PHE A 539 -13.44 6.70 -26.18
C PHE A 539 -14.05 8.07 -25.82
N ALA A 540 -13.21 9.11 -25.70
CA ALA A 540 -13.68 10.47 -25.41
C ALA A 540 -14.62 11.02 -26.50
N ALA A 541 -14.38 10.69 -27.77
CA ALA A 541 -15.28 11.03 -28.88
C ALA A 541 -16.69 10.39 -28.75
N GLN A 542 -16.81 9.35 -27.93
CA GLN A 542 -18.08 8.69 -27.57
C GLN A 542 -18.56 9.10 -26.17
N GLU A 543 -18.00 10.18 -25.60
CA GLU A 543 -18.27 10.65 -24.23
C GLU A 543 -17.98 9.61 -23.14
N LYS A 544 -17.04 8.68 -23.40
CA LYS A 544 -16.56 7.68 -22.43
C LYS A 544 -15.15 8.06 -21.96
N PHE A 545 -14.90 7.94 -20.65
CA PHE A 545 -13.62 8.34 -20.03
C PHE A 545 -13.12 7.21 -19.11
N PRO A 546 -12.59 6.12 -19.69
CA PRO A 546 -12.27 4.90 -18.94
C PRO A 546 -11.02 5.03 -18.05
N VAL A 547 -10.21 6.07 -18.28
CA VAL A 547 -9.01 6.40 -17.50
C VAL A 547 -9.09 7.87 -17.15
N ASN A 548 -9.20 8.18 -15.85
CA ASN A 548 -9.35 9.54 -15.36
C ASN A 548 -8.23 10.01 -14.42
N TYR A 549 -7.13 9.25 -14.35
CA TYR A 549 -5.96 9.62 -13.57
C TYR A 549 -4.68 9.61 -14.41
N LEU A 550 -4.03 8.45 -14.58
CA LEU A 550 -2.77 8.41 -15.34
C LEU A 550 -2.49 7.06 -16.00
N ALA A 551 -1.72 7.10 -17.08
CA ALA A 551 -0.93 5.97 -17.56
C ALA A 551 0.55 6.23 -17.24
N GLU A 552 1.26 5.20 -16.79
CA GLU A 552 2.66 5.27 -16.40
C GLU A 552 3.46 4.18 -17.10
N PHE A 553 4.71 4.49 -17.46
CA PHE A 553 5.63 3.56 -18.07
C PHE A 553 6.95 3.58 -17.31
N ARG A 554 7.37 2.41 -16.83
CA ARG A 554 8.66 2.18 -16.19
C ARG A 554 9.50 1.23 -17.02
N ILE A 555 10.81 1.42 -17.03
CA ILE A 555 11.74 0.58 -17.80
C ILE A 555 12.76 -0.04 -16.86
N ILE A 556 12.81 -1.37 -16.87
CA ILE A 556 13.72 -2.17 -16.03
C ILE A 556 14.35 -3.29 -16.85
N LYS A 557 15.43 -3.89 -16.34
CA LYS A 557 16.02 -5.11 -16.92
C LYS A 557 15.12 -6.33 -16.72
N SER A 558 15.39 -7.38 -17.48
CA SER A 558 14.83 -8.72 -17.27
C SER A 558 15.18 -9.32 -15.90
N SER A 559 14.46 -10.38 -15.54
CA SER A 559 14.72 -11.18 -14.35
C SER A 559 14.76 -12.67 -14.68
N GLU A 560 15.56 -13.46 -13.96
CA GLU A 560 15.48 -14.93 -14.03
C GLU A 560 14.44 -15.54 -13.07
N ALA A 561 13.72 -14.71 -12.30
CA ALA A 561 12.69 -15.21 -11.39
C ALA A 561 11.51 -15.81 -12.19
N LEU A 562 11.21 -17.09 -11.94
CA LEU A 562 10.38 -17.91 -12.86
C LEU A 562 9.02 -17.27 -13.18
N LEU A 563 8.35 -16.71 -12.18
CA LEU A 563 7.02 -16.13 -12.33
C LEU A 563 7.04 -14.61 -12.53
N SER A 564 8.21 -13.97 -12.72
CA SER A 564 8.25 -12.52 -12.97
C SER A 564 7.62 -12.13 -14.30
N ASN A 565 6.99 -10.95 -14.34
CA ASN A 565 6.40 -10.39 -15.55
C ASN A 565 7.44 -9.91 -16.58
N ASN A 566 8.71 -9.81 -16.18
CA ASN A 566 9.89 -9.55 -17.01
C ASN A 566 10.85 -10.75 -17.09
N PHE A 567 10.35 -11.99 -16.95
CA PHE A 567 11.19 -13.18 -17.08
C PHE A 567 11.82 -13.29 -18.48
N ASP A 568 13.16 -13.30 -18.53
CA ASP A 568 13.98 -13.56 -19.71
C ASP A 568 15.33 -14.17 -19.28
N HIS A 569 15.97 -14.92 -20.18
CA HIS A 569 17.32 -15.45 -19.98
C HIS A 569 18.42 -14.47 -20.41
N ASP A 570 18.07 -13.49 -21.24
CA ASP A 570 18.98 -12.41 -21.63
C ASP A 570 19.01 -11.33 -20.53
N PRO A 571 20.10 -11.19 -19.75
CA PRO A 571 20.19 -10.22 -18.65
C PRO A 571 20.28 -8.77 -19.14
N GLU A 572 20.51 -8.53 -20.43
CA GLU A 572 20.54 -7.19 -21.02
C GLU A 572 19.22 -6.81 -21.68
N ALA A 573 18.24 -7.73 -21.72
CA ALA A 573 16.90 -7.42 -22.20
C ALA A 573 16.24 -6.37 -21.31
N LEU A 574 15.68 -5.33 -21.94
CA LEU A 574 14.86 -4.33 -21.29
C LEU A 574 13.38 -4.66 -21.43
N TYR A 575 12.63 -4.35 -20.39
CA TYR A 575 11.18 -4.52 -20.33
C TYR A 575 10.53 -3.18 -20.03
N CYS A 576 9.44 -2.91 -20.73
CA CYS A 576 8.56 -1.79 -20.46
C CYS A 576 7.39 -2.31 -19.65
N HIS A 577 7.18 -1.69 -18.49
CA HIS A 577 6.08 -1.92 -17.58
C HIS A 577 5.11 -0.78 -17.71
N MET A 578 3.93 -1.09 -18.22
CA MET A 578 2.91 -0.10 -18.56
C MET A 578 1.77 -0.21 -17.57
N ASP A 579 1.70 0.73 -16.65
CA ASP A 579 0.67 0.90 -15.65
C ASP A 579 -0.45 1.80 -16.17
N VAL A 580 -1.68 1.48 -15.78
CA VAL A 580 -2.82 2.39 -15.93
C VAL A 580 -3.54 2.45 -14.60
N GLY A 581 -3.66 3.68 -14.07
CA GLY A 581 -4.41 3.98 -12.87
C GLY A 581 -5.63 4.83 -13.16
N THR A 582 -6.75 4.46 -12.54
CA THR A 582 -7.99 5.23 -12.58
C THR A 582 -8.68 5.18 -11.23
N VAL A 583 -9.51 6.18 -10.92
CA VAL A 583 -10.31 6.14 -9.69
C VAL A 583 -11.20 4.89 -9.69
N HIS A 584 -11.26 4.20 -8.56
CA HIS A 584 -12.05 2.98 -8.42
C HIS A 584 -13.52 3.23 -8.79
N GLY A 585 -14.08 2.33 -9.61
CA GLY A 585 -15.48 2.44 -10.09
C GLY A 585 -15.68 3.32 -11.33
N THR A 586 -14.59 3.74 -12.01
CA THR A 586 -14.66 4.50 -13.26
C THR A 586 -15.43 3.73 -14.36
N PRO A 587 -16.52 4.30 -14.92
CA PRO A 587 -17.27 3.66 -16.01
C PRO A 587 -16.42 3.42 -17.26
N GLY A 588 -16.60 2.27 -17.90
CA GLY A 588 -15.91 1.94 -19.14
C GLY A 588 -14.47 1.41 -18.97
N LEU A 589 -13.90 1.45 -17.76
CA LEU A 589 -12.56 0.89 -17.49
C LEU A 589 -12.45 -0.55 -18.00
N LYS A 590 -13.38 -1.42 -17.62
CA LYS A 590 -13.35 -2.84 -17.99
C LYS A 590 -13.33 -3.07 -19.50
N GLU A 591 -14.12 -2.29 -20.25
CA GLU A 591 -14.18 -2.33 -21.72
C GLU A 591 -12.82 -1.94 -22.31
N TRP A 592 -12.26 -0.83 -21.85
CA TRP A 592 -10.99 -0.31 -22.35
C TRP A 592 -9.79 -1.21 -21.99
N VAL A 593 -9.71 -1.74 -20.77
CA VAL A 593 -8.62 -2.66 -20.41
C VAL A 593 -8.69 -3.96 -21.20
N GLN A 594 -9.87 -4.45 -21.60
CA GLN A 594 -9.92 -5.62 -22.51
C GLN A 594 -9.22 -5.32 -23.83
N LEU A 595 -9.48 -4.13 -24.42
CA LEU A 595 -8.88 -3.71 -25.69
C LEU A 595 -7.35 -3.65 -25.59
N ILE A 596 -6.85 -2.95 -24.56
CA ILE A 596 -5.40 -2.78 -24.36
C ILE A 596 -4.73 -4.11 -24.03
N GLY A 597 -5.29 -4.86 -23.06
CA GLY A 597 -4.74 -6.14 -22.64
C GLY A 597 -4.68 -7.14 -23.78
N GLN A 598 -5.78 -7.32 -24.53
CA GLN A 598 -5.83 -8.24 -25.68
C GLN A 598 -4.72 -7.92 -26.68
N ARG A 599 -4.56 -6.65 -27.06
CA ARG A 599 -3.54 -6.22 -27.99
C ARG A 599 -2.12 -6.58 -27.50
N LEU A 600 -1.80 -6.26 -26.25
CA LEU A 600 -0.46 -6.51 -25.69
C LEU A 600 -0.18 -8.00 -25.49
N PHE A 601 -1.20 -8.76 -25.10
CA PHE A 601 -1.14 -10.21 -24.97
C PHE A 601 -0.88 -10.90 -26.30
N GLU A 602 -1.55 -10.48 -27.38
CA GLU A 602 -1.39 -11.03 -28.72
C GLU A 602 -0.07 -10.62 -29.37
N LYS A 603 0.30 -9.34 -29.31
CA LYS A 603 1.48 -8.81 -30.01
C LYS A 603 2.79 -9.17 -29.32
N TYR A 604 2.84 -9.06 -27.99
CA TYR A 604 4.09 -9.08 -27.25
C TYR A 604 4.18 -10.20 -26.22
N ARG A 605 3.13 -11.03 -26.10
CA ARG A 605 3.00 -12.01 -25.02
C ARG A 605 3.19 -11.36 -23.65
N ALA A 606 2.67 -10.14 -23.50
CA ALA A 606 2.86 -9.32 -22.30
C ALA A 606 2.32 -10.03 -21.05
N LYS A 607 3.03 -9.88 -19.92
CA LYS A 607 2.64 -10.48 -18.65
C LYS A 607 2.08 -9.40 -17.73
N PRO A 608 0.92 -9.61 -17.11
CA PRO A 608 0.43 -8.65 -16.15
C PRO A 608 1.25 -8.68 -14.85
N HIS A 609 1.27 -7.59 -14.10
CA HIS A 609 1.90 -7.54 -12.78
C HIS A 609 1.01 -8.20 -11.72
N TRP A 610 1.57 -9.13 -10.93
CA TRP A 610 0.81 -9.95 -9.99
C TRP A 610 0.11 -9.16 -8.88
N ALA A 611 0.69 -8.04 -8.44
CA ALA A 611 0.07 -7.20 -7.41
C ALA A 611 -1.13 -6.36 -7.89
N LYS A 612 -1.35 -6.25 -9.21
CA LYS A 612 -2.32 -5.32 -9.83
C LYS A 612 -3.60 -6.07 -10.25
N ASN A 613 -4.58 -5.38 -10.82
CA ASN A 613 -5.88 -5.93 -11.22
C ASN A 613 -5.85 -6.80 -12.49
N TRP A 614 -4.93 -7.75 -12.56
CA TRP A 614 -4.79 -8.63 -13.72
C TRP A 614 -6.04 -9.49 -13.98
N GLU A 615 -6.83 -9.77 -12.94
CA GLU A 615 -8.08 -10.52 -12.99
C GLU A 615 -9.23 -9.77 -13.69
N LEU A 616 -9.06 -8.48 -14.01
CA LEU A 616 -10.04 -7.73 -14.81
C LEU A 616 -10.13 -8.24 -16.25
N HIS A 617 -9.09 -8.90 -16.76
CA HIS A 617 -9.04 -9.44 -18.11
C HIS A 617 -9.84 -10.73 -18.25
N LEU A 618 -10.72 -10.77 -19.25
CA LEU A 618 -11.48 -11.97 -19.58
C LEU A 618 -10.51 -13.07 -20.01
N ASN A 619 -10.71 -14.28 -19.46
CA ASN A 619 -9.90 -15.46 -19.74
C ASN A 619 -8.38 -15.31 -19.47
N VAL A 620 -7.98 -14.35 -18.63
CA VAL A 620 -6.56 -14.15 -18.30
C VAL A 620 -5.92 -15.39 -17.70
N ASN A 621 -6.67 -16.18 -16.91
CA ASN A 621 -6.16 -17.43 -16.34
C ASN A 621 -5.72 -18.41 -17.44
N HIS A 622 -6.52 -18.53 -18.50
CA HIS A 622 -6.24 -19.38 -19.66
C HIS A 622 -4.98 -18.88 -20.39
N TYR A 623 -4.93 -17.58 -20.66
CA TYR A 623 -3.78 -16.94 -21.28
C TYR A 623 -2.48 -17.17 -20.48
N LEU A 624 -2.50 -16.91 -19.17
CA LEU A 624 -1.36 -17.11 -18.28
C LEU A 624 -0.92 -18.56 -18.21
N SER A 625 -1.86 -19.51 -18.21
CA SER A 625 -1.54 -20.94 -18.30
C SER A 625 -0.73 -21.26 -19.56
N ASP A 626 -1.12 -20.68 -20.70
CA ASP A 626 -0.46 -20.92 -21.98
C ASP A 626 0.92 -20.29 -22.02
N ILE A 627 1.05 -19.01 -21.62
CA ILE A 627 2.30 -18.28 -21.76
C ILE A 627 3.34 -18.60 -20.67
N LEU A 628 2.90 -19.05 -19.49
CA LEU A 628 3.77 -19.43 -18.37
C LEU A 628 3.91 -20.96 -18.22
N SER A 629 3.43 -21.78 -19.17
CA SER A 629 3.38 -23.24 -19.02
C SER A 629 4.70 -23.87 -18.58
N ASN A 630 5.82 -23.42 -19.16
CA ASN A 630 7.14 -23.94 -18.81
C ASN A 630 7.60 -23.48 -17.41
N GLN A 631 7.39 -22.21 -17.10
CA GLN A 631 7.75 -21.60 -15.81
C GLN A 631 6.92 -22.21 -14.68
N ILE A 632 5.62 -22.42 -14.87
CA ILE A 632 4.73 -23.07 -13.91
C ILE A 632 5.18 -24.51 -13.63
N LYS A 633 5.54 -25.29 -14.66
CA LYS A 633 6.07 -26.65 -14.46
C LYS A 633 7.38 -26.68 -13.68
N GLN A 634 8.23 -25.68 -13.85
CA GLN A 634 9.48 -25.57 -13.09
C GLN A 634 9.21 -25.12 -11.65
N PHE A 635 8.34 -24.13 -11.48
CA PHE A 635 7.93 -23.63 -10.17
C PHE A 635 7.24 -24.71 -9.35
N GLU A 636 6.33 -25.48 -9.93
CA GLU A 636 5.58 -26.53 -9.22
C GLU A 636 6.50 -27.60 -8.65
N LYS A 637 7.57 -27.99 -9.37
CA LYS A 637 8.58 -28.94 -8.85
C LYS A 637 9.23 -28.46 -7.56
N VAL A 638 9.40 -27.14 -7.42
CA VAL A 638 9.94 -26.53 -6.20
C VAL A 638 8.84 -26.42 -5.15
N ARG A 639 7.66 -25.93 -5.52
CA ARG A 639 6.51 -25.75 -4.62
C ARG A 639 6.11 -27.05 -3.93
N GLU A 640 5.99 -28.15 -4.67
CA GLU A 640 5.56 -29.44 -4.13
C GLU A 640 6.55 -30.04 -3.11
N LYS A 641 7.83 -29.66 -3.15
CA LYS A 641 8.83 -30.04 -2.15
C LYS A 641 8.60 -29.35 -0.81
N TYR A 642 8.17 -28.09 -0.83
CA TYR A 642 8.04 -27.25 0.36
C TYR A 642 6.59 -27.13 0.87
N ASP A 643 5.60 -27.45 0.04
CA ASP A 643 4.20 -27.49 0.41
C ASP A 643 3.49 -28.69 -0.27
N PRO A 644 3.83 -29.94 0.08
CA PRO A 644 3.23 -31.12 -0.55
C PRO A 644 1.72 -31.22 -0.32
N ASP A 645 1.23 -30.71 0.81
CA ASP A 645 -0.17 -30.76 1.21
C ASP A 645 -1.01 -29.59 0.65
N LYS A 646 -0.37 -28.65 -0.08
CA LYS A 646 -1.01 -27.49 -0.71
C LYS A 646 -1.69 -26.55 0.28
N ILE A 647 -1.13 -26.44 1.49
CA ILE A 647 -1.69 -25.59 2.54
C ILE A 647 -1.69 -24.11 2.13
N PHE A 648 -0.76 -23.68 1.29
CA PHE A 648 -0.68 -22.30 0.82
C PHE A 648 -1.38 -22.05 -0.53
N PHE A 649 -2.11 -23.03 -1.04
CA PHE A 649 -2.58 -23.04 -2.43
C PHE A 649 -4.10 -23.15 -2.57
N ASP A 650 -4.83 -22.25 -1.91
CA ASP A 650 -6.30 -22.14 -1.96
C ASP A 650 -6.82 -21.00 -2.84
N ASN A 651 -5.95 -20.09 -3.31
CA ASN A 651 -6.38 -19.00 -4.18
C ASN A 651 -6.93 -19.54 -5.50
N LYS A 652 -8.21 -19.24 -5.76
CA LYS A 652 -8.95 -19.80 -6.90
C LYS A 652 -8.34 -19.42 -8.25
N SER A 653 -7.94 -18.17 -8.43
CA SER A 653 -7.38 -17.69 -9.71
C SER A 653 -6.04 -18.36 -10.02
N LEU A 654 -5.17 -18.54 -9.02
CA LEU A 654 -3.91 -19.28 -9.18
C LEU A 654 -4.18 -20.77 -9.44
N GLN A 655 -5.14 -21.39 -8.76
CA GLN A 655 -5.53 -22.78 -9.02
C GLN A 655 -6.00 -22.96 -10.47
N ASP A 656 -6.80 -22.04 -11.00
CA ASP A 656 -7.28 -22.09 -12.39
C ASP A 656 -6.13 -21.98 -13.39
N ILE A 657 -5.11 -21.15 -13.11
CA ILE A 657 -3.90 -21.03 -13.93
C ILE A 657 -3.07 -22.33 -13.90
N PHE A 658 -2.76 -22.83 -12.70
CA PHE A 658 -1.81 -23.93 -12.54
C PHE A 658 -2.43 -25.28 -12.92
N SER A 659 -3.67 -25.54 -12.54
CA SER A 659 -4.35 -26.82 -12.81
C SER A 659 -4.45 -27.10 -14.31
N ARG A 660 -4.62 -26.06 -15.14
CA ARG A 660 -4.66 -26.18 -16.59
C ARG A 660 -3.31 -26.60 -17.19
N VAL A 661 -2.20 -26.18 -16.58
CA VAL A 661 -0.84 -26.55 -17.01
C VAL A 661 -0.46 -27.95 -16.55
N LEU A 662 -0.82 -28.30 -15.31
CA LEU A 662 -0.42 -29.54 -14.65
C LEU A 662 -1.35 -30.72 -14.98
N GLY A 663 -2.55 -30.45 -15.51
CA GLY A 663 -3.57 -31.44 -15.79
C GLY A 663 -4.31 -31.92 -14.53
N PRO A 664 -5.31 -32.81 -14.68
CA PRO A 664 -6.00 -33.39 -13.54
C PRO A 664 -4.99 -34.11 -12.65
N GLN A 665 -4.84 -33.63 -11.43
CA GLN A 665 -3.97 -34.28 -10.47
C GLN A 665 -4.54 -35.66 -10.15
N LYS A 666 -3.72 -36.70 -10.28
CA LYS A 666 -4.03 -38.00 -9.70
C LYS A 666 -4.15 -37.76 -8.20
N SER A 667 -5.36 -37.87 -7.65
CA SER A 667 -5.53 -37.90 -6.20
C SER A 667 -4.67 -39.02 -5.65
N ASN A 668 -3.65 -38.67 -4.84
CA ASN A 668 -2.94 -39.68 -4.06
C ASN A 668 -3.97 -40.36 -3.17
N GLY A 669 -4.03 -41.68 -3.28
CA GLY A 669 -5.15 -42.51 -2.85
C GLY A 669 -5.69 -42.19 -1.45
N SER A 670 -6.90 -41.65 -1.41
CA SER A 670 -7.85 -42.18 -0.44
C SER A 670 -8.01 -43.66 -0.79
N LYS A 671 -7.61 -44.55 0.12
CA LYS A 671 -8.00 -45.95 0.05
C LYS A 671 -9.51 -45.98 -0.10
N LYS A 672 -10.00 -46.20 -1.31
CA LYS A 672 -11.37 -46.63 -1.54
C LYS A 672 -11.51 -47.94 -0.77
N MET A 673 -12.25 -47.90 0.34
CA MET A 673 -12.93 -49.09 0.81
C MET A 673 -13.83 -49.52 -0.35
N GLU A 674 -13.44 -50.58 -1.05
CA GLU A 674 -14.33 -51.26 -1.98
C GLU A 674 -15.49 -51.83 -1.16
N ILE A 675 -16.61 -51.11 -1.15
CA ILE A 675 -17.89 -51.74 -0.88
C ILE A 675 -18.29 -52.37 -2.21
N ASN A 676 -18.18 -53.69 -2.27
CA ASN A 676 -18.57 -54.50 -3.39
C ASN A 676 -20.10 -54.69 -3.34
N ASP A 677 -20.87 -53.79 -3.94
CA ASP A 677 -22.30 -53.98 -4.15
C ASP A 677 -22.53 -54.59 -5.54
N GLY A 678 -22.50 -55.93 -5.57
CA GLY A 678 -22.60 -56.76 -6.77
C GLY A 678 -23.90 -56.58 -7.56
N THR A 679 -24.03 -55.48 -8.28
CA THR A 679 -25.07 -55.26 -9.29
C THR A 679 -24.42 -54.73 -10.57
N GLY A 680 -23.93 -55.67 -11.39
CA GLY A 680 -23.44 -55.36 -12.71
C GLY A 680 -24.57 -54.83 -13.59
N VAL A 681 -24.51 -53.55 -13.94
CA VAL A 681 -25.23 -52.98 -15.08
C VAL A 681 -24.32 -51.94 -15.74
N PRO A 682 -23.90 -52.12 -17.01
CA PRO A 682 -23.12 -51.11 -17.72
C PRO A 682 -24.07 -50.16 -18.45
N HIS A 683 -23.92 -48.84 -18.28
CA HIS A 683 -24.34 -47.93 -19.34
C HIS A 683 -23.42 -46.70 -19.51
N PRO A 684 -23.25 -46.25 -20.78
CA PRO A 684 -22.24 -45.29 -21.20
C PRO A 684 -22.77 -43.86 -21.14
N LEU A 685 -21.88 -42.87 -21.16
CA LEU A 685 -21.91 -41.75 -22.11
C LEU A 685 -20.73 -40.81 -21.87
N ARG A 686 -19.85 -40.75 -22.89
CA ARG A 686 -18.92 -39.65 -23.13
C ARG A 686 -19.73 -38.42 -23.54
N PHE A 687 -19.45 -37.28 -22.93
CA PHE A 687 -19.64 -36.00 -23.60
C PHE A 687 -18.32 -35.24 -23.57
N PHE A 688 -17.82 -34.97 -24.79
CA PHE A 688 -16.85 -33.94 -25.06
C PHE A 688 -17.49 -32.59 -24.76
N PHE A 689 -16.83 -31.74 -23.99
CA PHE A 689 -16.49 -30.34 -24.32
C PHE A 689 -15.35 -29.88 -23.43
#